data_AF-A0AAE1V8V1-F1
#
_entry.id   AF-A0AAE1V8V1-F1
#
_cell.length_a   1.000
_cell.length_b   1.000
_cell.length_c   1.000
_cell.angle_alpha   90.00
_cell.angle_beta   90.00
_cell.angle_gamma   90.00
#
_symmetry.space_group_name_H-M   'P 1'
#
loop_
_entity.id
_entity.type
_entity.pdbx_description
1 polymer ?
#
loop_
_entity_poly.entity_id
_entity_poly.type
_entity_poly.pdbx_seq_one_letter_code
_entity_poly.pdbx_strand_id
1 'polypeptide(L)'
;MSLFLQSSLWRNDGMVSGVTFPFCASEDFSRRRRKVSTPRSQGSSPKGFVPRKPSGMSTQRRDQKSNGDKESQSTSSSKESEISNQKAVEAKVETSDDDTKGVVRDFKFQYADDEFNGSTKSKREEESDFRIDSVIREKSGGDFSENSQGETNASSKGSHDVGTKLSEILQVDIDGGYKFEQYNRDELDEPQKLKENNDGNVEYKEPVASEVLEITKPSDVEHTESNEIDDDSSSFLKSDSVEEGEPLTAGTLETEDTSLNLRLEMEANKRRQAIERLAEENLLQGIRLFCFPEVVKPDEDVEIFLNRSLSTLNNEPDVLIMGGFNDWRWRSFTTRLTKTHLNGDWLSCKIHVPKEAYRIDFVFFNGQDVYDNNDGNDFSITVEGGMQIIDFENFLLEEKQREQEKLAKEQAERERLAEEQRQIEAEKAAIEADRAQAKEEAAKKREVLQALMAKASKTRDITWYIEPSVFECEDKVRLYYNKSSGPLSHAKDLWIHGGHNNWKDGLSIVEKLVKSERIDGDWWYAEVIIPDRALVLDWVFADGPPKNAIVYDNNHLQDFHAIVTKHIPEELYWVEEEHQIFKTLQEERRLREVAMRAKAKKTALLKAETKERTMKSFLLSQKHIVYTEPLDIQAGSSVTVYYNPANTVLNAKPEIWFRCSFNRWTHRLGPLPPQKMLPAKNGTHVKATVKVPLDVYVMDFVFSEREDGGIFDNKSGMDYHIPVFGGVAKEPPMHIVHIAVEMAPIAKVGGLGDVVTSLSRAVQDLNHNVDIILPKYDCLKMNHVKDFRFHKSYFWGGTEIKVWFGKVEGLSVYFLEPQNGLFWKGCVYGCNNDGERFGFFCHAALEFLLQGGFHPDIIHSHDWSSAPVAWLFKEQYTHYGLSKSCIVFTIHNLEFGAHLIGKAMTFADKATTVSPTYSQEVSGNPVIAPHLYKFHGIVNGIDPDIWDPLNDKFIPISYTSENVVEGKAAAKEALQQKLGLKQADLPLVGIITRLTHQKGIHLIKHAIWRTLEWNGQVVLLGSAPDPRIQNDFVNLANKLHSTYNDRARLVLTYDEPLSHLIYSGADFILVPSIFEPCGLTQLTAMRYGSIPVVRKTGGLYDTVFDVDHDKERAQQCGLEPNGFSFDGADAAGVDYALNRQVYLLFSIISSLCMFRGKGKALSAWYDGRDWFNSLCKQVMEQDWSWNRPALDYLELYHAARKLE
;
A
#
# COMPACT_ATOMS: atom_id res chain seq x y z
N MET A 1 -2.33 -18.50 49.60
CA MET A 1 -2.51 -18.96 51.00
C MET A 1 -1.14 -19.34 51.57
N SER A 2 -0.96 -19.34 52.89
CA SER A 2 0.33 -19.42 53.60
C SER A 2 1.42 -20.34 53.00
N LEU A 3 2.63 -19.80 52.81
CA LEU A 3 3.83 -20.28 53.53
C LEU A 3 4.87 -19.12 53.62
N PHE A 4 5.79 -19.21 54.57
CA PHE A 4 6.48 -18.04 55.16
C PHE A 4 7.95 -18.36 55.54
N LEU A 5 8.80 -17.33 55.56
CA LEU A 5 10.04 -17.20 56.35
C LEU A 5 11.19 -18.20 56.12
N GLN A 6 12.33 -17.66 55.68
CA GLN A 6 13.55 -17.76 56.48
C GLN A 6 14.38 -16.47 56.37
N SER A 7 15.32 -16.26 57.29
CA SER A 7 15.77 -14.92 57.69
C SER A 7 17.29 -14.78 57.86
N SER A 8 17.82 -13.65 57.40
CA SER A 8 18.95 -12.88 57.98
C SER A 8 20.18 -13.61 58.54
N LEU A 9 21.39 -13.24 58.08
CA LEU A 9 22.47 -12.79 58.97
C LEU A 9 23.61 -12.04 58.25
N TRP A 10 24.32 -11.23 59.03
CA TRP A 10 25.28 -10.20 58.61
C TRP A 10 26.65 -10.72 58.16
N ARG A 11 27.34 -9.92 57.34
CA ARG A 11 28.68 -9.37 57.67
C ARG A 11 29.04 -8.15 56.80
N ASN A 12 29.57 -7.11 57.44
CA ASN A 12 30.39 -6.08 56.79
C ASN A 12 31.85 -6.54 56.77
N ASP A 13 32.59 -6.20 55.72
CA ASP A 13 33.97 -5.67 55.77
C ASP A 13 34.49 -5.38 54.34
N GLY A 14 35.30 -4.32 54.17
CA GLY A 14 36.05 -4.05 52.94
C GLY A 14 35.66 -2.76 52.18
N MET A 15 36.57 -1.76 52.19
CA MET A 15 36.47 -0.53 51.40
C MET A 15 37.07 -0.71 50.00
N VAL A 16 36.51 -0.08 48.95
CA VAL A 16 37.27 0.57 47.86
C VAL A 16 36.57 1.87 47.45
N SER A 17 37.36 2.89 47.09
CA SER A 17 36.92 4.23 46.66
C SER A 17 36.23 4.26 45.29
N GLY A 18 35.22 5.12 45.13
CA GLY A 18 34.70 5.51 43.81
C GLY A 18 35.60 6.51 43.09
N VAL A 19 35.53 6.56 41.76
CA VAL A 19 36.20 7.56 40.90
C VAL A 19 35.24 8.00 39.79
N THR A 20 34.94 9.29 39.74
CA THR A 20 34.21 9.95 38.63
C THR A 20 35.19 10.56 37.63
N PHE A 21 34.91 10.46 36.33
CA PHE A 21 35.61 11.25 35.30
C PHE A 21 34.60 11.99 34.40
N PRO A 22 34.86 13.25 34.03
CA PRO A 22 33.94 14.07 33.24
C PRO A 22 34.12 13.88 31.74
N PHE A 23 33.03 14.04 30.98
CA PHE A 23 33.12 14.29 29.53
C PHE A 23 33.55 15.74 29.27
N CYS A 24 34.37 15.93 28.24
CA CYS A 24 34.74 17.25 27.73
C CYS A 24 34.46 17.28 26.22
N ALA A 25 33.70 18.27 25.76
CA ALA A 25 33.45 18.51 24.35
C ALA A 25 34.32 19.67 23.86
N SER A 26 34.82 19.57 22.63
CA SER A 26 35.59 20.64 21.97
C SER A 26 35.12 20.80 20.53
N GLU A 27 34.41 21.89 20.25
CA GLU A 27 34.32 22.43 18.91
C GLU A 27 35.69 23.02 18.52
N ASP A 28 36.11 22.88 17.26
CA ASP A 28 36.98 23.89 16.66
C ASP A 28 36.80 23.92 15.12
N PHE A 29 36.57 25.12 14.59
CA PHE A 29 36.12 25.33 13.21
C PHE A 29 36.91 26.47 12.57
N SER A 30 38.05 26.22 11.90
CA SER A 30 38.53 27.18 10.88
C SER A 30 39.60 26.70 9.87
N ARG A 31 39.42 27.16 8.62
CA ARG A 31 40.45 27.58 7.64
C ARG A 31 41.58 26.59 7.24
N ARG A 32 41.58 26.18 5.97
CA ARG A 32 42.80 26.12 5.13
C ARG A 32 42.57 26.69 3.72
N ARG A 33 43.65 27.18 3.09
CA ARG A 33 43.64 27.91 1.80
C ARG A 33 44.09 27.04 0.62
N ARG A 34 43.70 27.46 -0.58
CA ARG A 34 44.11 26.94 -1.91
C ARG A 34 45.62 26.65 -2.05
N LYS A 35 45.94 25.55 -2.74
CA LYS A 35 46.98 25.41 -3.80
C LYS A 35 46.61 24.16 -4.63
N VAL A 36 46.17 24.33 -5.88
CA VAL A 36 46.99 24.31 -7.12
C VAL A 36 47.63 22.94 -7.38
N SER A 37 47.18 22.30 -8.46
CA SER A 37 47.58 20.97 -8.93
C SER A 37 48.61 21.03 -10.06
N THR A 38 49.48 20.02 -10.16
CA THR A 38 50.30 19.72 -11.34
C THR A 38 50.11 18.24 -11.75
N PRO A 39 49.90 17.92 -13.05
CA PRO A 39 49.53 16.56 -13.49
C PRO A 39 50.69 15.76 -14.11
N ARG A 40 50.63 14.42 -13.97
CA ARG A 40 51.24 13.30 -14.76
C ARG A 40 51.47 12.09 -13.83
N SER A 41 51.48 10.83 -14.28
CA SER A 41 51.19 10.22 -15.60
C SER A 41 50.84 8.73 -15.46
N GLN A 42 50.40 8.09 -16.54
CA GLN A 42 50.13 6.64 -16.66
C GLN A 42 51.35 5.76 -16.30
N GLY A 43 51.13 4.51 -15.86
CA GLY A 43 52.22 3.54 -15.61
C GLY A 43 51.82 2.16 -15.04
N SER A 44 51.35 1.26 -15.91
CA SER A 44 51.53 -0.21 -15.89
C SER A 44 51.77 -1.00 -14.56
N SER A 45 50.86 -1.95 -14.29
CA SER A 45 51.14 -3.28 -13.69
C SER A 45 52.18 -4.10 -14.52
N PRO A 46 52.80 -5.23 -14.09
CA PRO A 46 52.28 -6.23 -13.13
C PRO A 46 53.32 -7.07 -12.29
N LYS A 47 52.82 -8.06 -11.51
CA LYS A 47 53.54 -9.21 -10.86
C LYS A 47 54.56 -8.83 -9.76
N GLY A 48 54.89 -9.66 -8.74
CA GLY A 48 54.34 -10.93 -8.24
C GLY A 48 55.25 -11.56 -7.14
N PHE A 49 54.68 -12.36 -6.22
CA PHE A 49 55.35 -13.25 -5.22
C PHE A 49 56.33 -12.68 -4.15
N VAL A 50 55.85 -12.53 -2.89
CA VAL A 50 56.11 -13.42 -1.70
C VAL A 50 57.47 -14.19 -1.67
N PRO A 51 58.25 -14.32 -0.54
CA PRO A 51 57.84 -14.33 0.90
C PRO A 51 58.75 -13.67 2.01
N ARG A 52 58.17 -13.56 3.24
CA ARG A 52 58.75 -13.70 4.63
C ARG A 52 59.88 -12.79 5.20
N LYS A 53 59.51 -12.05 6.28
CA LYS A 53 60.08 -11.97 7.69
C LYS A 53 61.61 -11.75 7.96
N PRO A 54 62.02 -11.24 9.16
CA PRO A 54 61.42 -10.21 10.05
C PRO A 54 62.45 -9.29 10.84
N SER A 55 61.93 -8.39 11.70
CA SER A 55 62.53 -7.88 12.99
C SER A 55 63.62 -6.76 13.02
N GLY A 56 63.69 -6.04 14.17
CA GLY A 56 64.57 -4.88 14.47
C GLY A 56 63.80 -3.53 14.41
N MET A 57 63.63 -2.66 15.42
CA MET A 57 64.47 -2.11 16.53
C MET A 57 65.69 -1.31 16.05
N SER A 58 66.05 -0.12 16.58
CA SER A 58 65.36 0.85 17.49
C SER A 58 66.14 2.19 17.49
N THR A 59 65.70 3.21 18.25
CA THR A 59 66.44 4.43 18.71
C THR A 59 66.99 5.43 17.66
N GLN A 60 67.42 6.66 18.01
CA GLN A 60 66.82 7.78 18.79
C GLN A 60 67.78 8.99 18.75
N ARG A 61 67.29 10.23 18.49
CA ARG A 61 67.91 11.54 18.91
C ARG A 61 69.31 11.85 18.28
N ARG A 62 69.95 13.04 18.35
CA ARG A 62 69.75 14.41 18.92
C ARG A 62 70.64 15.41 18.10
N ASP A 63 70.81 16.74 18.27
CA ASP A 63 70.35 17.80 19.20
C ASP A 63 70.09 19.12 18.38
N GLN A 64 70.43 20.41 18.64
CA GLN A 64 71.24 21.19 19.61
C GLN A 64 70.61 22.58 19.91
N LYS A 65 70.94 23.15 21.11
CA LYS A 65 71.05 24.60 21.49
C LYS A 65 69.77 25.47 21.56
N SER A 66 69.66 26.51 22.41
CA SER A 66 70.47 26.95 23.60
C SER A 66 69.82 28.11 24.38
N ASN A 67 69.95 28.12 25.74
CA ASN A 67 69.77 29.23 26.71
C ASN A 67 68.36 29.89 26.80
N GLY A 68 67.85 30.45 27.91
CA GLY A 68 68.34 30.63 29.30
C GLY A 68 68.41 32.12 29.72
N ASP A 69 68.00 32.59 30.92
CA ASP A 69 67.40 31.94 32.10
C ASP A 69 66.81 32.99 33.12
N LYS A 70 66.05 32.53 34.13
CA LYS A 70 65.75 33.12 35.48
C LYS A 70 64.75 34.29 35.75
N GLU A 71 63.95 34.05 36.80
CA GLU A 71 63.46 34.92 37.91
C GLU A 71 62.40 36.06 37.77
N SER A 72 61.27 35.81 38.46
CA SER A 72 60.62 36.68 39.47
C SER A 72 59.37 37.57 39.15
N GLN A 73 58.44 37.53 40.12
CA GLN A 73 57.63 38.63 40.70
C GLN A 73 56.77 39.59 39.83
N SER A 74 55.45 39.32 39.82
CA SER A 74 54.35 40.17 40.37
C SER A 74 54.09 41.64 39.93
N THR A 75 52.87 42.10 40.22
CA THR A 75 52.38 43.50 40.35
C THR A 75 52.27 44.39 39.08
N SER A 76 51.40 45.42 39.03
CA SER A 76 50.06 45.61 39.64
C SER A 76 49.34 46.86 39.09
N SER A 77 48.03 46.94 39.35
CA SER A 77 47.29 48.15 39.77
C SER A 77 47.32 49.46 38.95
N SER A 78 46.11 49.99 38.71
CA SER A 78 45.76 51.34 39.17
C SER A 78 44.24 51.49 39.37
N LYS A 79 43.83 51.57 40.66
CA LYS A 79 42.77 52.42 41.25
C LYS A 79 41.32 52.31 40.71
N GLU A 80 40.27 52.63 41.46
CA GLU A 80 40.14 53.41 42.71
C GLU A 80 38.95 52.92 43.59
N SER A 81 38.92 53.35 44.87
CA SER A 81 37.77 53.65 45.78
C SER A 81 36.36 52.99 45.68
N GLU A 82 35.52 52.87 46.74
CA GLU A 82 35.66 53.01 48.22
C GLU A 82 34.39 52.48 48.97
N ILE A 83 34.54 52.15 50.26
CA ILE A 83 33.62 52.41 51.41
C ILE A 83 32.18 51.79 51.50
N SER A 84 31.94 51.14 52.66
CA SER A 84 30.68 50.98 53.43
C SER A 84 29.58 49.97 53.02
N ASN A 85 28.56 49.71 53.86
CA ASN A 85 28.55 49.17 55.25
C ASN A 85 27.08 48.87 55.68
N GLN A 86 26.84 47.75 56.38
CA GLN A 86 25.76 47.50 57.36
C GLN A 86 24.25 47.77 57.07
N LYS A 87 23.46 46.70 57.28
CA LYS A 87 22.15 46.61 58.00
C LYS A 87 20.87 47.24 57.37
N ALA A 88 19.64 46.89 57.81
CA ALA A 88 19.00 45.66 58.34
C ALA A 88 17.50 45.93 58.64
N VAL A 89 16.75 44.91 59.10
CA VAL A 89 15.49 44.98 59.90
C VAL A 89 14.13 45.15 59.16
N GLU A 90 13.44 44.01 58.99
CA GLU A 90 12.05 43.67 59.39
C GLU A 90 10.74 44.35 58.86
N ALA A 91 9.83 43.46 58.41
CA ALA A 91 8.45 43.23 58.90
C ALA A 91 7.17 43.83 58.25
N LYS A 92 6.17 42.92 58.13
CA LYS A 92 4.68 43.08 58.22
C LYS A 92 3.91 43.80 57.08
N VAL A 93 2.59 43.58 56.85
CA VAL A 93 1.64 42.43 56.98
C VAL A 93 0.24 42.88 56.45
N GLU A 94 -0.72 41.97 56.18
CA GLU A 94 -2.17 42.25 55.83
C GLU A 94 -2.37 43.03 54.47
N THR A 95 -3.51 43.18 53.76
CA THR A 95 -4.90 42.62 53.62
C THR A 95 -5.53 43.26 52.34
N SER A 96 -6.59 42.80 51.64
CA SER A 96 -7.33 41.52 51.45
C SER A 96 -8.41 41.70 50.34
N ASP A 97 -9.08 40.62 49.88
CA ASP A 97 -10.38 40.62 49.11
C ASP A 97 -10.34 41.32 47.71
N ASP A 98 -11.36 41.40 46.81
CA ASP A 98 -12.53 40.59 46.36
C ASP A 98 -13.05 41.24 45.02
N ASP A 99 -13.88 40.67 44.13
CA ASP A 99 -14.08 39.32 43.56
C ASP A 99 -14.95 39.46 42.26
N THR A 100 -15.10 38.38 41.48
CA THR A 100 -16.12 38.09 40.44
C THR A 100 -15.98 38.57 38.98
N LYS A 101 -16.31 37.63 38.06
CA LYS A 101 -17.08 37.75 36.79
C LYS A 101 -16.72 38.89 35.81
N GLY A 102 -16.21 38.65 34.60
CA GLY A 102 -16.79 37.74 33.59
C GLY A 102 -17.21 38.52 32.32
N VAL A 103 -18.07 37.90 31.49
CA VAL A 103 -18.72 38.44 30.26
C VAL A 103 -17.85 38.56 28.99
N VAL A 104 -18.18 37.68 28.04
CA VAL A 104 -17.82 37.73 26.62
C VAL A 104 -18.61 38.83 25.90
N ARG A 105 -17.96 39.62 25.02
CA ARG A 105 -18.48 39.93 23.67
C ARG A 105 -17.50 40.69 22.78
N ASP A 106 -17.72 40.51 21.48
CA ASP A 106 -17.12 41.20 20.36
C ASP A 106 -17.38 42.71 20.40
N PHE A 107 -16.49 43.49 19.77
CA PHE A 107 -16.91 44.69 19.03
C PHE A 107 -16.08 44.89 17.75
N LYS A 108 -16.58 45.77 16.89
CA LYS A 108 -16.35 45.76 15.43
C LYS A 108 -16.24 47.21 14.94
N PHE A 109 -15.38 47.48 13.96
CA PHE A 109 -15.06 48.82 13.40
C PHE A 109 -14.36 49.76 14.42
N GLN A 110 -13.81 50.94 14.06
CA GLN A 110 -14.01 51.79 12.87
C GLN A 110 -12.76 52.65 12.51
N TYR A 111 -12.82 53.37 11.39
CA TYR A 111 -11.81 54.33 10.90
C TYR A 111 -11.87 55.69 11.62
N ALA A 112 -10.70 56.33 11.83
CA ALA A 112 -10.38 57.78 11.86
C ALA A 112 -9.04 58.00 12.59
N ASP A 113 -8.29 59.10 12.47
CA ASP A 113 -7.87 59.97 11.34
C ASP A 113 -6.69 60.86 11.83
N ASP A 114 -5.94 61.50 10.92
CA ASP A 114 -5.02 62.64 11.16
C ASP A 114 -3.73 62.41 12.04
N GLU A 115 -2.62 63.18 11.94
CA GLU A 115 -2.32 64.41 11.17
C GLU A 115 -0.79 64.63 10.86
N PHE A 116 -0.50 65.46 9.84
CA PHE A 116 0.66 66.37 9.61
C PHE A 116 2.08 66.00 9.08
N ASN A 117 2.60 66.98 8.30
CA ASN A 117 3.97 67.31 7.83
C ASN A 117 4.68 66.43 6.76
N GLY A 118 5.24 66.98 5.66
CA GLY A 118 5.12 68.35 5.11
C GLY A 118 6.23 68.75 4.10
N SER A 119 5.88 69.51 3.04
CA SER A 119 6.78 70.21 2.08
C SER A 119 7.63 69.31 1.12
N THR A 120 7.99 69.66 -0.14
CA THR A 120 7.97 70.92 -0.92
C THR A 120 7.94 70.65 -2.45
N LYS A 121 7.29 71.52 -3.25
CA LYS A 121 7.54 71.95 -4.67
C LYS A 121 8.25 71.02 -5.71
N SER A 122 7.90 71.00 -7.01
CA SER A 122 6.80 71.64 -7.77
C SER A 122 6.84 71.34 -9.29
N LYS A 123 5.68 71.45 -9.98
CA LYS A 123 5.49 71.72 -11.44
C LYS A 123 5.87 70.60 -12.45
N ARG A 124 5.17 70.40 -13.58
CA ARG A 124 3.83 70.87 -14.09
C ARG A 124 3.49 70.11 -15.40
N GLU A 125 2.19 69.94 -15.70
CA GLU A 125 1.51 70.00 -17.04
C GLU A 125 2.03 69.10 -18.20
N GLU A 126 1.26 68.56 -19.15
CA GLU A 126 -0.20 68.51 -19.48
C GLU A 126 -0.40 67.28 -20.41
N GLU A 127 -1.42 66.43 -20.24
CA GLU A 127 -2.73 66.39 -20.96
C GLU A 127 -2.74 65.93 -22.45
N SER A 128 -3.94 65.50 -22.90
CA SER A 128 -4.34 64.94 -24.22
C SER A 128 -3.82 63.53 -24.58
N ASP A 129 -4.56 62.49 -25.00
CA ASP A 129 -5.98 62.20 -25.37
C ASP A 129 -6.23 61.87 -26.88
N PHE A 130 -7.16 60.95 -27.12
CA PHE A 130 -7.81 60.49 -28.36
C PHE A 130 -7.12 59.64 -29.47
N ARG A 131 -7.90 58.62 -29.91
CA ARG A 131 -8.00 57.96 -31.25
C ARG A 131 -6.88 56.98 -31.69
N ILE A 132 -7.18 55.74 -32.13
CA ILE A 132 -7.86 55.28 -33.38
C ILE A 132 -6.98 55.65 -34.60
N ASP A 133 -6.58 54.75 -35.51
CA ASP A 133 -7.32 53.59 -36.06
C ASP A 133 -6.46 52.32 -36.35
N SER A 134 -6.97 51.44 -37.21
CA SER A 134 -6.58 50.06 -37.53
C SER A 134 -6.06 49.88 -38.98
N VAL A 135 -6.06 48.64 -39.50
CA VAL A 135 -5.90 48.22 -40.93
C VAL A 135 -4.50 47.95 -41.53
N ILE A 136 -4.09 46.67 -41.47
CA ILE A 136 -3.73 45.76 -42.60
C ILE A 136 -2.97 46.28 -43.84
N ARG A 137 -1.72 45.82 -44.06
CA ARG A 137 -1.22 45.02 -45.25
C ARG A 137 0.28 44.67 -45.08
N GLU A 138 0.77 43.47 -45.42
CA GLU A 138 1.37 43.06 -46.73
C GLU A 138 2.27 44.14 -47.41
N LYS A 139 3.46 43.87 -47.98
CA LYS A 139 3.94 42.67 -48.69
C LYS A 139 5.48 42.69 -48.96
N SER A 140 6.08 41.49 -49.08
CA SER A 140 7.25 41.06 -49.91
C SER A 140 8.30 42.03 -50.52
N GLY A 141 9.59 41.63 -50.48
CA GLY A 141 10.46 41.57 -51.70
C GLY A 141 11.89 42.16 -51.64
N GLY A 142 12.85 41.52 -52.35
CA GLY A 142 14.25 41.96 -52.58
C GLY A 142 15.25 41.44 -51.53
N ASP A 143 16.19 40.51 -51.77
CA ASP A 143 17.23 40.34 -52.81
C ASP A 143 18.31 41.45 -52.87
N PHE A 144 19.58 41.08 -52.61
CA PHE A 144 20.67 41.17 -53.60
C PHE A 144 21.91 40.34 -53.17
N SER A 145 22.77 40.01 -54.13
CA SER A 145 23.92 39.09 -54.03
C SER A 145 25.29 39.78 -54.14
N GLU A 146 26.39 39.12 -53.71
CA GLU A 146 27.49 38.69 -54.61
C GLU A 146 28.74 38.08 -53.92
N ASN A 147 29.48 37.25 -54.69
CA ASN A 147 30.95 37.03 -54.68
C ASN A 147 31.68 36.35 -53.48
N SER A 148 32.80 35.62 -53.67
CA SER A 148 33.40 35.01 -54.89
C SER A 148 34.59 34.07 -54.56
N GLN A 149 34.87 33.10 -55.45
CA GLN A 149 36.12 32.26 -55.53
C GLN A 149 36.38 31.36 -54.29
N GLY A 150 37.22 30.31 -54.28
CA GLY A 150 38.09 29.57 -55.24
C GLY A 150 38.89 28.54 -54.39
N GLU A 151 39.47 27.42 -54.84
CA GLU A 151 39.72 26.79 -56.15
C GLU A 151 39.83 25.25 -55.96
N THR A 152 39.94 24.46 -57.05
CA THR A 152 40.73 23.19 -57.30
C THR A 152 41.08 22.19 -56.15
N ASN A 153 41.32 20.87 -56.31
CA ASN A 153 41.35 19.86 -57.39
C ASN A 153 41.56 18.47 -56.68
N ALA A 154 41.42 17.28 -57.25
CA ALA A 154 40.90 16.79 -58.54
C ALA A 154 40.69 15.25 -58.47
N SER A 155 40.05 14.71 -59.51
CA SER A 155 40.22 13.34 -60.05
C SER A 155 39.70 12.11 -59.26
N SER A 156 39.26 11.02 -59.92
CA SER A 156 38.70 10.86 -61.28
C SER A 156 38.16 9.44 -61.52
N LYS A 157 37.05 9.35 -62.29
CA LYS A 157 36.59 8.18 -63.10
C LYS A 157 36.19 6.90 -62.31
N GLY A 158 35.17 6.15 -62.73
CA GLY A 158 34.15 6.37 -63.78
C GLY A 158 33.83 5.11 -64.58
N SER A 159 32.59 5.02 -65.11
CA SER A 159 32.08 4.02 -66.09
C SER A 159 32.20 2.53 -65.71
N HIS A 160 31.14 1.73 -65.78
CA HIS A 160 30.36 1.48 -66.99
C HIS A 160 28.85 1.21 -66.76
N ASP A 161 28.12 1.20 -67.89
CA ASP A 161 26.68 0.98 -68.05
C ASP A 161 26.43 -0.31 -68.89
N VAL A 162 25.15 -0.64 -69.15
CA VAL A 162 24.60 -1.73 -70.00
C VAL A 162 24.48 -3.11 -69.33
N GLY A 163 23.31 -3.76 -69.45
CA GLY A 163 23.07 -5.10 -68.89
C GLY A 163 21.78 -5.87 -69.26
N THR A 164 20.66 -5.19 -69.57
CA THR A 164 19.41 -5.74 -70.20
C THR A 164 18.76 -7.04 -69.68
N LYS A 165 17.49 -6.89 -69.22
CA LYS A 165 16.32 -7.76 -69.46
C LYS A 165 16.40 -9.29 -69.25
N LEU A 166 15.50 -9.78 -68.40
CA LEU A 166 14.32 -10.50 -68.91
C LEU A 166 13.11 -10.26 -67.98
N SER A 167 11.91 -10.29 -68.55
CA SER A 167 10.64 -9.84 -67.95
C SER A 167 9.53 -10.89 -68.18
N GLU A 168 8.29 -10.47 -67.88
CA GLU A 168 7.00 -11.16 -68.03
C GLU A 168 6.63 -12.19 -66.93
N ILE A 169 5.43 -12.18 -66.32
CA ILE A 169 4.31 -11.20 -66.28
C ILE A 169 3.42 -11.52 -65.04
N LEU A 170 2.77 -10.59 -64.32
CA LEU A 170 1.52 -9.87 -64.63
C LEU A 170 1.40 -8.52 -63.89
N GLN A 171 0.87 -7.50 -64.58
CA GLN A 171 -0.04 -6.48 -64.02
C GLN A 171 -1.49 -6.95 -64.31
N VAL A 172 -2.60 -6.41 -63.80
CA VAL A 172 -2.92 -5.14 -63.11
C VAL A 172 -3.90 -5.47 -61.93
N ASP A 173 -4.58 -4.62 -61.16
CA ASP A 173 -5.22 -3.31 -61.40
C ASP A 173 -5.28 -2.42 -60.14
N ILE A 174 -5.58 -1.14 -60.34
CA ILE A 174 -5.97 -0.19 -59.28
C ILE A 174 -7.40 0.28 -59.57
N ASP A 175 -8.38 -0.26 -58.85
CA ASP A 175 -9.55 0.49 -58.36
C ASP A 175 -10.40 -0.38 -57.42
N GLY A 176 -10.98 0.23 -56.38
CA GLY A 176 -11.77 -0.52 -55.38
C GLY A 176 -11.95 0.23 -54.07
N GLY A 177 -12.86 1.21 -54.04
CA GLY A 177 -13.22 1.92 -52.82
C GLY A 177 -13.87 0.99 -51.79
N TYR A 178 -13.25 0.84 -50.61
CA TYR A 178 -13.80 0.04 -49.52
C TYR A 178 -15.05 0.71 -48.94
N LYS A 179 -16.13 -0.05 -48.84
CA LYS A 179 -17.40 0.42 -48.28
C LYS A 179 -17.28 0.63 -46.78
N PHE A 180 -17.99 1.63 -46.27
CA PHE A 180 -18.38 1.68 -44.86
C PHE A 180 -19.24 0.47 -44.51
N GLU A 181 -18.91 -0.22 -43.42
CA GLU A 181 -19.90 -0.95 -42.62
C GLU A 181 -20.29 -0.05 -41.45
N GLN A 182 -21.49 0.52 -41.52
CA GLN A 182 -22.01 1.39 -40.47
C GLN A 182 -22.60 0.54 -39.34
N TYR A 183 -21.97 0.58 -38.16
CA TYR A 183 -22.70 0.30 -36.92
C TYR A 183 -23.67 1.45 -36.70
N ASN A 184 -24.96 1.20 -36.94
CA ASN A 184 -26.00 2.20 -36.72
C ASN A 184 -26.24 2.45 -35.24
N ARG A 185 -26.65 3.68 -34.94
CA ARG A 185 -27.05 4.17 -33.62
C ARG A 185 -28.55 3.99 -33.46
N ASP A 186 -29.00 3.54 -32.29
CA ASP A 186 -30.42 3.49 -31.95
C ASP A 186 -31.01 4.90 -31.80
N GLU A 187 -32.22 5.11 -32.32
CA GLU A 187 -33.15 6.09 -31.77
C GLU A 187 -34.61 5.69 -32.05
N LEU A 188 -35.46 6.04 -31.09
CA LEU A 188 -36.85 5.62 -30.83
C LEU A 188 -37.85 5.87 -31.98
N ASP A 189 -38.94 5.07 -32.06
CA ASP A 189 -40.30 5.64 -31.92
C ASP A 189 -41.47 4.64 -31.68
N GLU A 190 -42.60 5.21 -31.22
CA GLU A 190 -44.00 4.75 -30.99
C GLU A 190 -44.48 3.25 -31.07
N PRO A 191 -45.41 2.84 -30.16
CA PRO A 191 -46.22 1.62 -30.29
C PRO A 191 -47.61 1.85 -30.97
N GLN A 192 -47.98 1.04 -31.96
CA GLN A 192 -49.29 1.17 -32.65
C GLN A 192 -50.31 0.05 -32.37
N LYS A 193 -51.38 0.43 -31.67
CA LYS A 193 -52.81 0.03 -31.83
C LYS A 193 -53.13 -1.41 -32.23
N LEU A 194 -53.57 -2.20 -31.24
CA LEU A 194 -54.56 -3.27 -31.44
C LEU A 194 -55.98 -2.68 -31.62
N LYS A 195 -56.91 -3.48 -32.15
CA LYS A 195 -58.28 -3.06 -32.50
C LYS A 195 -59.29 -3.23 -31.36
N GLU A 196 -60.35 -2.45 -31.42
CA GLU A 196 -61.52 -2.47 -30.52
C GLU A 196 -62.29 -3.80 -30.63
N ASN A 197 -62.87 -4.29 -29.52
CA ASN A 197 -64.32 -4.16 -29.28
C ASN A 197 -64.84 -4.78 -27.96
N ASN A 198 -65.81 -4.07 -27.36
CA ASN A 198 -66.92 -4.49 -26.50
C ASN A 198 -66.69 -5.17 -25.12
N ASP A 199 -67.00 -4.37 -24.10
CA ASP A 199 -68.04 -4.59 -23.07
C ASP A 199 -67.98 -5.76 -22.07
N GLY A 200 -67.82 -5.41 -20.78
CA GLY A 200 -68.11 -6.31 -19.65
C GLY A 200 -67.82 -5.68 -18.27
N ASN A 201 -68.88 -5.38 -17.50
CA ASN A 201 -68.86 -4.90 -16.09
C ASN A 201 -67.99 -5.79 -15.16
N VAL A 202 -67.50 -5.36 -13.97
CA VAL A 202 -68.22 -4.73 -12.83
C VAL A 202 -67.34 -3.79 -11.98
N GLU A 203 -68.00 -2.88 -11.26
CA GLU A 203 -67.53 -1.82 -10.36
C GLU A 203 -66.78 -2.22 -9.05
N TYR A 204 -65.91 -1.31 -8.61
CA TYR A 204 -65.59 -0.84 -7.23
C TYR A 204 -65.97 -1.69 -5.98
N LYS A 205 -64.99 -1.87 -5.07
CA LYS A 205 -64.85 -1.07 -3.81
C LYS A 205 -63.61 -1.43 -2.96
N GLU A 206 -63.23 -0.52 -2.06
CA GLU A 206 -62.20 -0.67 -1.00
C GLU A 206 -62.69 -1.58 0.15
N PRO A 207 -61.79 -2.04 1.07
CA PRO A 207 -61.60 -1.25 2.30
C PRO A 207 -60.17 -1.28 2.91
N VAL A 208 -59.99 -0.51 4.00
CA VAL A 208 -58.76 -0.34 4.80
C VAL A 208 -58.70 -1.34 5.98
N ALA A 209 -57.51 -1.51 6.59
CA ALA A 209 -57.19 -2.50 7.63
C ALA A 209 -57.59 -2.14 9.07
N SER A 210 -57.64 -3.16 9.96
CA SER A 210 -57.60 -3.02 11.44
C SER A 210 -57.38 -4.36 12.19
N GLU A 211 -56.55 -4.34 13.25
CA GLU A 211 -56.70 -4.96 14.60
C GLU A 211 -57.07 -6.46 14.83
N VAL A 212 -56.64 -7.17 15.92
CA VAL A 212 -55.48 -7.06 16.85
C VAL A 212 -55.38 -8.31 17.79
N LEU A 213 -54.19 -8.63 18.35
CA LEU A 213 -53.91 -9.59 19.47
C LEU A 213 -54.34 -11.08 19.24
N GLU A 214 -54.20 -12.11 20.12
CA GLU A 214 -53.58 -12.25 21.47
C GLU A 214 -52.98 -13.69 21.72
N ILE A 215 -52.82 -14.12 22.98
CA ILE A 215 -52.02 -15.26 23.49
C ILE A 215 -52.88 -16.19 24.38
N THR A 216 -52.72 -17.54 24.35
CA THR A 216 -52.68 -18.45 25.54
C THR A 216 -52.54 -19.98 25.23
N LYS A 217 -52.36 -20.80 26.29
CA LYS A 217 -52.05 -22.27 26.36
C LYS A 217 -53.25 -23.02 27.05
N PRO A 218 -53.17 -24.23 27.69
CA PRO A 218 -52.21 -25.36 27.72
C PRO A 218 -52.88 -26.78 27.66
N SER A 219 -52.17 -27.85 28.11
CA SER A 219 -52.66 -29.13 28.71
C SER A 219 -53.39 -30.17 27.84
N ASP A 220 -53.33 -31.51 28.04
CA ASP A 220 -52.49 -32.44 28.86
C ASP A 220 -52.67 -33.90 28.32
N VAL A 221 -51.93 -34.90 28.87
CA VAL A 221 -52.21 -36.38 29.01
C VAL A 221 -50.97 -37.29 28.76
N GLU A 222 -50.96 -38.48 29.38
CA GLU A 222 -49.84 -39.39 29.68
C GLU A 222 -49.67 -40.59 28.71
N HIS A 223 -48.79 -41.55 29.09
CA HIS A 223 -48.53 -42.91 28.54
C HIS A 223 -47.63 -42.99 27.28
N THR A 224 -46.45 -43.63 27.23
CA THR A 224 -45.84 -44.92 27.70
C THR A 224 -45.82 -46.01 26.61
N GLU A 225 -44.68 -46.72 26.48
CA GLU A 225 -44.44 -47.88 25.58
C GLU A 225 -44.42 -47.54 24.06
N SER A 226 -43.71 -48.24 23.15
CA SER A 226 -42.61 -49.22 23.23
C SER A 226 -42.01 -49.49 21.82
N ASN A 227 -40.76 -49.94 21.76
CA ASN A 227 -40.11 -50.74 20.67
C ASN A 227 -39.91 -50.17 19.24
N GLU A 228 -38.69 -50.45 18.74
CA GLU A 228 -38.33 -51.08 17.45
C GLU A 228 -39.07 -50.72 16.15
N ILE A 229 -38.30 -50.36 15.10
CA ILE A 229 -38.10 -51.19 13.89
C ILE A 229 -36.94 -50.60 13.04
N ASP A 230 -36.30 -51.46 12.25
CA ASP A 230 -35.06 -51.20 11.51
C ASP A 230 -35.17 -50.23 10.32
N ASP A 231 -34.00 -49.69 9.94
CA ASP A 231 -33.72 -48.98 8.68
C ASP A 231 -32.86 -49.90 7.80
N ASP A 232 -33.29 -50.21 6.56
CA ASP A 232 -32.54 -51.09 5.64
C ASP A 232 -32.87 -50.80 4.16
N SER A 233 -31.98 -51.28 3.29
CA SER A 233 -32.05 -51.35 1.82
C SER A 233 -31.77 -50.05 1.04
N SER A 234 -30.47 -49.88 0.80
CA SER A 234 -29.86 -49.47 -0.48
C SER A 234 -30.75 -49.67 -1.73
N SER A 235 -30.63 -48.91 -2.83
CA SER A 235 -29.41 -48.62 -3.60
C SER A 235 -29.76 -47.80 -4.85
N PHE A 236 -28.78 -47.29 -5.61
CA PHE A 236 -28.65 -47.53 -7.07
C PHE A 236 -27.46 -46.79 -7.68
N LEU A 237 -26.58 -47.54 -8.36
CA LEU A 237 -25.75 -47.07 -9.47
C LEU A 237 -25.86 -48.07 -10.63
N LYS A 238 -25.73 -47.59 -11.86
CA LYS A 238 -25.62 -48.44 -13.06
C LYS A 238 -24.76 -47.77 -14.12
N SER A 239 -23.97 -48.60 -14.80
CA SER A 239 -23.26 -48.27 -16.04
C SER A 239 -23.18 -49.54 -16.89
N ASP A 240 -23.55 -49.42 -18.16
CA ASP A 240 -23.24 -50.43 -19.19
C ASP A 240 -21.71 -50.44 -19.47
N SER A 241 -21.09 -51.42 -20.12
CA SER A 241 -21.55 -52.24 -21.25
C SER A 241 -20.93 -53.65 -21.32
N VAL A 242 -21.38 -54.45 -22.29
CA VAL A 242 -21.17 -55.92 -22.40
C VAL A 242 -20.61 -56.27 -23.79
N GLU A 243 -19.77 -57.32 -23.88
CA GLU A 243 -19.38 -57.98 -25.14
C GLU A 243 -20.28 -59.19 -25.48
N GLU A 244 -20.34 -59.54 -26.76
CA GLU A 244 -21.06 -60.71 -27.31
C GLU A 244 -20.34 -62.04 -26.95
N GLY A 245 -20.99 -63.21 -26.86
CA GLY A 245 -22.40 -63.54 -27.07
C GLY A 245 -22.67 -65.06 -27.05
N GLU A 246 -23.77 -65.46 -27.70
CA GLU A 246 -24.35 -66.82 -27.84
C GLU A 246 -25.02 -67.49 -26.60
N PRO A 247 -26.03 -68.37 -26.79
CA PRO A 247 -27.04 -68.64 -25.75
C PRO A 247 -27.15 -70.11 -25.27
N LEU A 248 -27.44 -70.22 -23.96
CA LEU A 248 -28.18 -71.28 -23.25
C LEU A 248 -28.56 -72.57 -24.02
N THR A 249 -28.06 -73.71 -23.51
CA THR A 249 -28.89 -74.92 -23.42
C THR A 249 -29.29 -75.14 -21.96
N ALA A 250 -30.58 -75.35 -21.70
CA ALA A 250 -31.11 -75.48 -20.35
C ALA A 250 -30.82 -76.88 -19.78
N GLY A 251 -29.87 -76.99 -18.84
CA GLY A 251 -29.55 -78.26 -18.19
C GLY A 251 -28.50 -78.24 -17.07
N THR A 252 -27.79 -77.13 -16.83
CA THR A 252 -26.56 -77.13 -16.00
C THR A 252 -26.57 -76.19 -14.79
N LEU A 253 -27.58 -75.33 -14.62
CA LEU A 253 -27.56 -74.26 -13.61
C LEU A 253 -27.68 -74.78 -12.17
N GLU A 254 -28.49 -75.81 -11.91
CA GLU A 254 -28.64 -76.38 -10.56
C GLU A 254 -27.33 -77.01 -10.02
N THR A 255 -26.42 -77.43 -10.90
CA THR A 255 -25.13 -78.02 -10.53
C THR A 255 -24.03 -77.01 -10.19
N GLU A 256 -24.14 -75.76 -10.65
CA GLU A 256 -23.13 -74.72 -10.32
C GLU A 256 -23.48 -74.01 -9.00
N ASP A 257 -24.76 -73.69 -8.77
CA ASP A 257 -25.22 -73.13 -7.49
C ASP A 257 -25.01 -74.11 -6.32
N THR A 258 -25.27 -75.41 -6.53
CA THR A 258 -24.96 -76.42 -5.51
C THR A 258 -23.45 -76.58 -5.30
N SER A 259 -22.63 -76.45 -6.35
CA SER A 259 -21.17 -76.44 -6.22
C SER A 259 -20.64 -75.21 -5.47
N LEU A 260 -21.25 -74.03 -5.64
CA LEU A 260 -20.91 -72.81 -4.92
C LEU A 260 -21.30 -72.91 -3.44
N ASN A 261 -22.53 -73.31 -3.16
CA ASN A 261 -23.01 -73.52 -1.79
C ASN A 261 -22.18 -74.58 -1.05
N LEU A 262 -21.82 -75.70 -1.70
CA LEU A 262 -20.96 -76.72 -1.09
C LEU A 262 -19.54 -76.18 -0.79
N ARG A 263 -18.98 -75.33 -1.65
CA ARG A 263 -17.69 -74.66 -1.39
C ARG A 263 -17.78 -73.70 -0.21
N LEU A 264 -18.79 -72.84 -0.18
CA LEU A 264 -19.04 -71.89 0.91
C LEU A 264 -19.28 -72.62 2.24
N GLU A 265 -20.02 -73.73 2.25
CA GLU A 265 -20.22 -74.56 3.44
C GLU A 265 -18.92 -75.26 3.88
N MET A 266 -18.13 -75.80 2.94
CA MET A 266 -16.81 -76.36 3.23
C MET A 266 -15.83 -75.32 3.77
N GLU A 267 -15.88 -74.07 3.30
CA GLU A 267 -15.06 -72.96 3.79
C GLU A 267 -15.53 -72.45 5.16
N ALA A 268 -16.85 -72.32 5.38
CA ALA A 268 -17.41 -72.01 6.69
C ALA A 268 -17.13 -73.10 7.74
N ASN A 269 -17.06 -74.37 7.33
CA ASN A 269 -16.66 -75.49 8.19
C ASN A 269 -15.16 -75.49 8.49
N LYS A 270 -14.30 -75.21 7.49
CA LYS A 270 -12.86 -75.00 7.71
C LYS A 270 -12.59 -73.80 8.63
N ARG A 271 -13.29 -72.68 8.45
CA ARG A 271 -13.21 -71.48 9.32
C ARG A 271 -13.56 -71.84 10.76
N ARG A 272 -14.67 -72.54 11.00
CA ARG A 272 -15.05 -73.01 12.34
C ARG A 272 -13.97 -73.89 12.97
N GLN A 273 -13.50 -74.92 12.26
CA GLN A 273 -12.44 -75.81 12.75
C GLN A 273 -11.10 -75.11 13.01
N ALA A 274 -10.78 -74.02 12.31
CA ALA A 274 -9.59 -73.21 12.55
C ALA A 274 -9.75 -72.34 13.82
N ILE A 275 -10.90 -71.66 13.98
CA ILE A 275 -11.20 -70.84 15.16
C ILE A 275 -11.30 -71.71 16.42
N GLU A 276 -11.95 -72.87 16.34
CA GLU A 276 -12.03 -73.86 17.43
C GLU A 276 -10.64 -74.31 17.88
N ARG A 277 -9.76 -74.67 16.95
CA ARG A 277 -8.37 -75.04 17.26
C ARG A 277 -7.60 -73.89 17.90
N LEU A 278 -7.67 -72.69 17.34
CA LEU A 278 -7.00 -71.51 17.89
C LEU A 278 -7.51 -71.19 19.31
N ALA A 279 -8.81 -71.33 19.57
CA ALA A 279 -9.38 -71.13 20.90
C ALA A 279 -8.84 -72.15 21.92
N GLU A 280 -8.72 -73.43 21.55
CA GLU A 280 -8.14 -74.46 22.43
C GLU A 280 -6.63 -74.29 22.62
N GLU A 281 -5.88 -73.99 21.57
CA GLU A 281 -4.42 -73.76 21.63
C GLU A 281 -4.06 -72.52 22.45
N ASN A 282 -4.81 -71.42 22.33
CA ASN A 282 -4.62 -70.22 23.15
C ASN A 282 -5.06 -70.44 24.60
N LEU A 283 -6.17 -71.17 24.84
CA LEU A 283 -6.62 -71.51 26.19
C LEU A 283 -5.59 -72.38 26.94
N LEU A 284 -4.99 -73.36 26.26
CA LEU A 284 -3.93 -74.21 26.84
C LEU A 284 -2.63 -73.43 27.11
N GLN A 285 -2.35 -72.37 26.36
CA GLN A 285 -1.21 -71.48 26.56
C GLN A 285 -1.48 -70.34 27.56
N GLY A 286 -2.71 -70.20 28.04
CA GLY A 286 -3.12 -69.10 28.95
C GLY A 286 -3.23 -67.74 28.25
N ILE A 287 -3.32 -67.71 26.93
CA ILE A 287 -3.41 -66.47 26.14
C ILE A 287 -4.86 -65.96 26.17
N ARG A 288 -5.07 -64.74 26.70
CA ARG A 288 -6.41 -64.14 26.87
C ARG A 288 -7.06 -63.59 25.59
N LEU A 289 -6.31 -63.43 24.50
CA LEU A 289 -6.75 -62.74 23.29
C LEU A 289 -6.20 -63.43 22.03
N PHE A 290 -7.06 -63.67 21.03
CA PHE A 290 -6.60 -63.98 19.66
C PHE A 290 -7.51 -63.30 18.62
N CYS A 291 -7.15 -63.39 17.34
CA CYS A 291 -7.96 -62.90 16.23
C CYS A 291 -8.00 -63.91 15.07
N PHE A 292 -9.01 -63.80 14.21
CA PHE A 292 -9.14 -64.60 12.99
C PHE A 292 -9.57 -63.71 11.80
N PRO A 293 -8.87 -63.75 10.66
CA PRO A 293 -7.64 -64.51 10.38
C PRO A 293 -6.46 -64.06 11.26
N GLU A 294 -5.48 -64.96 11.48
CA GLU A 294 -4.28 -64.67 12.29
C GLU A 294 -3.40 -63.58 11.66
N VAL A 295 -3.41 -63.47 10.33
CA VAL A 295 -2.80 -62.37 9.57
C VAL A 295 -3.90 -61.41 9.14
N VAL A 296 -3.97 -60.26 9.82
CA VAL A 296 -4.93 -59.20 9.54
C VAL A 296 -4.45 -58.34 8.38
N LYS A 297 -5.36 -57.93 7.49
CA LYS A 297 -5.09 -57.18 6.26
C LYS A 297 -5.99 -55.95 6.11
N PRO A 298 -5.59 -54.95 5.30
CA PRO A 298 -6.47 -53.84 4.92
C PRO A 298 -7.67 -54.34 4.10
N ASP A 299 -8.83 -53.69 4.26
CA ASP A 299 -10.08 -53.94 3.53
C ASP A 299 -10.73 -55.33 3.79
N GLU A 300 -10.23 -56.09 4.78
CA GLU A 300 -10.78 -57.38 5.24
C GLU A 300 -11.42 -57.26 6.65
N ASP A 301 -12.36 -58.16 6.97
CA ASP A 301 -12.98 -58.26 8.31
C ASP A 301 -12.13 -59.14 9.25
N VAL A 302 -11.71 -58.57 10.39
CA VAL A 302 -11.10 -59.35 11.50
C VAL A 302 -12.15 -59.66 12.57
N GLU A 303 -12.11 -60.89 13.08
CA GLU A 303 -12.89 -61.32 14.24
C GLU A 303 -11.96 -61.45 15.46
N ILE A 304 -12.16 -60.62 16.48
CA ILE A 304 -11.33 -60.57 17.69
C ILE A 304 -12.02 -61.33 18.82
N PHE A 305 -11.27 -62.19 19.53
CA PHE A 305 -11.75 -63.10 20.56
C PHE A 305 -11.06 -62.84 21.91
N LEU A 306 -11.83 -62.43 22.92
CA LEU A 306 -11.36 -62.24 24.31
C LEU A 306 -11.87 -63.38 25.20
N ASN A 307 -10.98 -64.01 25.96
CA ASN A 307 -11.35 -64.92 27.04
C ASN A 307 -11.64 -64.10 28.31
N ARG A 308 -12.92 -63.86 28.59
CA ARG A 308 -13.34 -63.01 29.72
C ARG A 308 -12.89 -63.58 31.06
N SER A 309 -12.82 -64.91 31.21
CA SER A 309 -12.32 -65.54 32.45
C SER A 309 -10.80 -65.34 32.69
N LEU A 310 -10.06 -64.89 31.68
CA LEU A 310 -8.63 -64.53 31.77
C LEU A 310 -8.37 -63.01 31.71
N SER A 311 -9.42 -62.18 31.76
CA SER A 311 -9.32 -60.72 31.75
C SER A 311 -9.66 -60.11 33.11
N THR A 312 -9.41 -58.80 33.29
CA THR A 312 -9.89 -58.03 34.45
C THR A 312 -11.41 -57.92 34.51
N LEU A 313 -12.11 -58.21 33.40
CA LEU A 313 -13.56 -58.11 33.23
C LEU A 313 -14.30 -59.42 33.54
N ASN A 314 -13.68 -60.32 34.29
CA ASN A 314 -14.15 -61.70 34.51
C ASN A 314 -15.53 -61.85 35.18
N ASN A 315 -15.99 -60.83 35.91
CA ASN A 315 -17.33 -60.79 36.53
C ASN A 315 -18.32 -59.88 35.79
N GLU A 316 -17.90 -59.17 34.73
CA GLU A 316 -18.71 -58.13 34.09
C GLU A 316 -19.76 -58.74 33.15
N PRO A 317 -21.01 -58.23 33.15
CA PRO A 317 -22.10 -58.79 32.36
C PRO A 317 -22.02 -58.42 30.87
N ASP A 318 -21.57 -57.19 30.58
CA ASP A 318 -21.36 -56.64 29.26
C ASP A 318 -19.88 -56.27 29.10
N VAL A 319 -19.28 -56.68 27.98
CA VAL A 319 -17.92 -56.32 27.60
C VAL A 319 -17.96 -55.64 26.23
N LEU A 320 -17.35 -54.47 26.16
CA LEU A 320 -17.17 -53.71 24.93
C LEU A 320 -15.68 -53.66 24.58
N ILE A 321 -15.37 -53.68 23.29
CA ILE A 321 -14.09 -53.20 22.76
C ILE A 321 -14.26 -51.72 22.41
N MET A 322 -13.29 -50.90 22.79
CA MET A 322 -13.13 -49.54 22.28
C MET A 322 -11.75 -49.48 21.62
N GLY A 323 -11.69 -49.00 20.38
CA GLY A 323 -10.44 -48.98 19.63
C GLY A 323 -10.40 -47.90 18.57
N GLY A 324 -9.27 -47.80 17.90
CA GLY A 324 -9.05 -47.01 16.69
C GLY A 324 -7.93 -47.62 15.87
N PHE A 325 -7.70 -47.07 14.69
CA PHE A 325 -6.62 -47.50 13.81
C PHE A 325 -5.48 -46.48 13.84
N ASN A 326 -4.26 -46.96 13.59
CA ASN A 326 -3.04 -46.14 13.43
C ASN A 326 -2.78 -45.18 14.61
N ASP A 327 -2.43 -45.70 15.78
CA ASP A 327 -2.12 -44.92 17.00
C ASP A 327 -3.34 -44.13 17.52
N TRP A 328 -4.54 -44.70 17.37
CA TRP A 328 -5.85 -44.04 17.57
C TRP A 328 -6.13 -42.83 16.66
N ARG A 329 -5.32 -42.60 15.62
CA ARG A 329 -5.42 -41.41 14.74
C ARG A 329 -6.41 -41.56 13.58
N TRP A 330 -6.93 -42.76 13.34
CA TRP A 330 -7.92 -43.02 12.30
C TRP A 330 -9.13 -43.78 12.87
N ARG A 331 -10.34 -43.28 12.58
CA ARG A 331 -11.65 -43.92 12.80
C ARG A 331 -11.75 -44.77 14.08
N SER A 332 -12.10 -44.14 15.20
CA SER A 332 -12.45 -44.90 16.41
C SER A 332 -13.72 -45.73 16.21
N PHE A 333 -13.79 -46.85 16.91
CA PHE A 333 -14.95 -47.75 16.95
C PHE A 333 -15.23 -48.17 18.41
N THR A 334 -16.47 -48.58 18.69
CA THR A 334 -16.85 -49.18 19.96
C THR A 334 -17.94 -50.21 19.72
N THR A 335 -17.66 -51.46 20.08
CA THR A 335 -18.48 -52.62 19.70
C THR A 335 -18.68 -53.54 20.91
N ARG A 336 -19.90 -54.04 21.12
CA ARG A 336 -20.17 -55.04 22.18
C ARG A 336 -19.66 -56.41 21.73
N LEU A 337 -18.96 -57.13 22.60
CA LEU A 337 -18.58 -58.52 22.33
C LEU A 337 -19.77 -59.45 22.61
N THR A 338 -19.90 -60.49 21.79
CA THR A 338 -20.96 -61.49 21.85
C THR A 338 -20.40 -62.82 22.36
N LYS A 339 -21.18 -63.60 23.13
CA LYS A 339 -20.69 -64.89 23.65
C LYS A 339 -20.65 -65.95 22.55
N THR A 340 -19.50 -66.59 22.39
CA THR A 340 -19.27 -67.61 21.36
C THR A 340 -19.70 -69.02 21.83
N HIS A 341 -19.71 -69.97 20.89
CA HIS A 341 -19.89 -71.40 21.17
C HIS A 341 -18.58 -72.16 21.45
N LEU A 342 -17.46 -71.45 21.56
CA LEU A 342 -16.12 -72.04 21.70
C LEU A 342 -15.88 -72.61 23.10
N ASN A 343 -14.92 -73.52 23.22
CA ASN A 343 -14.53 -74.13 24.48
C ASN A 343 -13.79 -73.10 25.37
N GLY A 344 -14.48 -72.52 26.35
CA GLY A 344 -13.99 -71.46 27.25
C GLY A 344 -15.00 -70.31 27.40
N ASP A 345 -14.69 -69.30 28.21
CA ASP A 345 -15.53 -68.09 28.32
C ASP A 345 -15.15 -67.03 27.28
N TRP A 346 -15.10 -67.47 26.02
CA TRP A 346 -14.71 -66.67 24.86
C TRP A 346 -15.87 -65.80 24.37
N LEU A 347 -15.63 -64.49 24.30
CA LEU A 347 -16.49 -63.51 23.66
C LEU A 347 -15.82 -63.02 22.37
N SER A 348 -16.58 -62.75 21.30
CA SER A 348 -16.04 -62.21 20.05
C SER A 348 -16.83 -61.03 19.47
N CYS A 349 -16.14 -60.23 18.68
CA CYS A 349 -16.73 -59.19 17.82
C CYS A 349 -16.02 -59.17 16.47
N LYS A 350 -16.74 -58.78 15.41
CA LYS A 350 -16.16 -58.48 14.10
C LYS A 350 -15.89 -56.98 13.96
N ILE A 351 -14.76 -56.66 13.35
CA ILE A 351 -14.32 -55.29 13.06
C ILE A 351 -13.84 -55.28 11.61
N HIS A 352 -14.43 -54.42 10.80
CA HIS A 352 -13.94 -54.17 9.45
C HIS A 352 -12.66 -53.32 9.52
N VAL A 353 -11.58 -53.75 8.85
CA VAL A 353 -10.29 -53.06 8.89
C VAL A 353 -10.18 -52.10 7.71
N PRO A 354 -10.18 -50.77 7.91
CA PRO A 354 -10.10 -49.82 6.81
C PRO A 354 -8.83 -50.00 5.99
N LYS A 355 -8.91 -49.81 4.68
CA LYS A 355 -7.75 -49.91 3.75
C LYS A 355 -6.54 -49.04 4.13
N GLU A 356 -6.74 -47.98 4.93
CA GLU A 356 -5.67 -47.09 5.38
C GLU A 356 -4.97 -47.56 6.68
N ALA A 357 -5.42 -48.66 7.29
CA ALA A 357 -4.85 -49.16 8.54
C ALA A 357 -3.54 -49.95 8.35
N TYR A 358 -2.52 -49.62 9.16
CA TYR A 358 -1.33 -50.45 9.41
C TYR A 358 -1.35 -51.09 10.82
N ARG A 359 -2.19 -50.60 11.73
CA ARG A 359 -2.38 -51.18 13.07
C ARG A 359 -3.78 -50.89 13.59
N ILE A 360 -4.31 -51.80 14.40
CA ILE A 360 -5.51 -51.62 15.23
C ILE A 360 -5.04 -51.52 16.68
N ASP A 361 -5.49 -50.49 17.41
CA ASP A 361 -5.13 -50.21 18.80
C ASP A 361 -6.41 -50.13 19.65
N PHE A 362 -6.50 -50.86 20.76
CA PHE A 362 -7.76 -51.01 21.50
C PHE A 362 -7.63 -51.43 22.97
N VAL A 363 -8.72 -51.24 23.72
CA VAL A 363 -8.93 -51.71 25.09
C VAL A 363 -10.30 -52.37 25.23
N PHE A 364 -10.47 -53.22 26.24
CA PHE A 364 -11.79 -53.74 26.62
C PHE A 364 -12.29 -53.06 27.89
N PHE A 365 -13.61 -52.88 28.03
CA PHE A 365 -14.21 -52.23 29.19
C PHE A 365 -15.67 -52.62 29.42
N ASN A 366 -16.18 -52.37 30.63
CA ASN A 366 -17.57 -52.65 31.02
C ASN A 366 -18.58 -51.54 30.68
N GLY A 367 -18.14 -50.50 29.94
CA GLY A 367 -18.95 -49.30 29.67
C GLY A 367 -18.93 -48.24 30.77
N GLN A 368 -18.20 -48.46 31.88
CA GLN A 368 -18.15 -47.55 33.04
C GLN A 368 -16.70 -47.27 33.48
N ASP A 369 -16.19 -47.99 34.47
CA ASP A 369 -14.92 -47.71 35.16
C ASP A 369 -13.95 -48.91 35.20
N VAL A 370 -14.38 -50.11 34.80
CA VAL A 370 -13.52 -51.31 34.74
C VAL A 370 -13.03 -51.52 33.31
N TYR A 371 -11.71 -51.61 33.15
CA TYR A 371 -11.00 -51.79 31.89
C TYR A 371 -10.06 -53.00 31.95
N ASP A 372 -9.92 -53.73 30.84
CA ASP A 372 -8.69 -54.48 30.52
C ASP A 372 -7.93 -53.69 29.45
N ASN A 373 -6.88 -53.01 29.88
CA ASN A 373 -5.91 -52.31 29.04
C ASN A 373 -4.55 -53.01 29.08
N ASN A 374 -4.55 -54.35 29.14
CA ASN A 374 -3.36 -55.19 29.00
C ASN A 374 -2.18 -54.72 29.88
N ASP A 375 -2.46 -54.66 31.18
CA ASP A 375 -1.49 -54.33 32.23
C ASP A 375 -0.84 -52.94 32.08
N GLY A 376 -1.58 -52.00 31.49
CA GLY A 376 -1.21 -50.59 31.36
C GLY A 376 -0.72 -50.16 29.98
N ASN A 377 -0.86 -51.00 28.95
CA ASN A 377 -0.52 -50.69 27.55
C ASN A 377 -1.58 -51.29 26.64
N ASP A 378 -2.24 -50.47 25.82
CA ASP A 378 -3.32 -50.88 24.90
C ASP A 378 -2.97 -52.15 24.10
N PHE A 379 -3.98 -52.99 23.85
CA PHE A 379 -3.84 -54.12 22.94
C PHE A 379 -3.62 -53.58 21.52
N SER A 380 -2.69 -54.16 20.77
CA SER A 380 -2.40 -53.76 19.40
C SER A 380 -2.24 -54.95 18.46
N ILE A 381 -2.76 -54.82 17.24
CA ILE A 381 -2.68 -55.82 16.17
C ILE A 381 -2.14 -55.13 14.91
N THR A 382 -0.99 -55.60 14.42
CA THR A 382 -0.41 -55.15 13.14
C THR A 382 -1.23 -55.63 11.96
N VAL A 383 -1.41 -54.77 10.96
CA VAL A 383 -2.13 -55.07 9.71
C VAL A 383 -1.09 -55.25 8.58
N GLU A 384 -0.91 -56.48 8.10
CA GLU A 384 0.04 -56.79 7.04
C GLU A 384 -0.46 -56.30 5.66
N GLY A 385 0.43 -55.69 4.88
CA GLY A 385 0.09 -55.07 3.60
C GLY A 385 -0.65 -53.71 3.72
N GLY A 386 -0.84 -53.21 4.95
CA GLY A 386 -1.42 -51.90 5.22
C GLY A 386 -0.59 -50.72 4.69
N MET A 387 -1.19 -49.53 4.68
CA MET A 387 -0.57 -48.28 4.22
C MET A 387 0.66 -47.92 5.07
N GLN A 388 1.79 -47.54 4.47
CA GLN A 388 2.97 -47.13 5.26
C GLN A 388 2.68 -45.85 6.04
N ILE A 389 3.33 -45.68 7.21
CA ILE A 389 3.14 -44.51 8.10
C ILE A 389 3.29 -43.19 7.34
N ILE A 390 4.27 -43.07 6.44
CA ILE A 390 4.50 -41.85 5.64
C ILE A 390 3.35 -41.59 4.65
N ASP A 391 2.80 -42.64 4.03
CA ASP A 391 1.67 -42.54 3.11
C ASP A 391 0.37 -42.21 3.87
N PHE A 392 0.19 -42.76 5.07
CA PHE A 392 -0.91 -42.43 5.96
C PHE A 392 -0.87 -40.97 6.47
N GLU A 393 0.32 -40.44 6.79
CA GLU A 393 0.50 -39.00 7.10
C GLU A 393 0.12 -38.11 5.90
N ASN A 394 0.46 -38.53 4.66
CA ASN A 394 0.05 -37.79 3.46
C ASN A 394 -1.47 -37.86 3.24
N PHE A 395 -2.08 -39.03 3.45
CA PHE A 395 -3.54 -39.21 3.38
C PHE A 395 -4.29 -38.36 4.43
N LEU A 396 -3.79 -38.27 5.67
CA LEU A 396 -4.33 -37.37 6.69
C LEU A 396 -4.26 -35.89 6.28
N LEU A 397 -3.21 -35.49 5.54
CA LEU A 397 -3.11 -34.14 4.99
C LEU A 397 -4.14 -33.90 3.85
N GLU A 398 -4.42 -34.90 3.02
CA GLU A 398 -5.44 -34.82 1.96
C GLU A 398 -6.88 -34.75 2.52
N GLU A 399 -7.19 -35.49 3.60
CA GLU A 399 -8.46 -35.35 4.33
C GLU A 399 -8.58 -33.96 4.96
N LYS A 400 -7.52 -33.51 5.67
CA LYS A 400 -7.48 -32.19 6.31
C LYS A 400 -7.60 -31.04 5.30
N GLN A 401 -7.05 -31.18 4.10
CA GLN A 401 -7.24 -30.19 3.04
C GLN A 401 -8.71 -30.10 2.64
N ARG A 402 -9.38 -31.23 2.42
CA ARG A 402 -10.81 -31.26 2.07
C ARG A 402 -11.70 -30.67 3.16
N GLU A 403 -11.37 -30.89 4.43
CA GLU A 403 -12.04 -30.25 5.56
C GLU A 403 -11.82 -28.72 5.57
N GLN A 404 -10.57 -28.27 5.41
CA GLN A 404 -10.25 -26.84 5.34
C GLN A 404 -10.92 -26.13 4.16
N GLU A 405 -10.98 -26.77 2.99
CA GLU A 405 -11.69 -26.24 1.82
C GLU A 405 -13.20 -26.13 2.05
N LYS A 406 -13.80 -27.03 2.84
CA LYS A 406 -15.21 -26.95 3.24
C LYS A 406 -15.42 -25.79 4.21
N LEU A 407 -14.62 -25.71 5.29
CA LEU A 407 -14.69 -24.63 6.27
C LEU A 407 -14.47 -23.24 5.65
N ALA A 408 -13.56 -23.13 4.66
CA ALA A 408 -13.33 -21.88 3.94
C ALA A 408 -14.55 -21.44 3.09
N LYS A 409 -15.28 -22.39 2.50
CA LYS A 409 -16.53 -22.10 1.76
C LYS A 409 -17.64 -21.65 2.70
N GLU A 410 -17.81 -22.33 3.83
CA GLU A 410 -18.78 -21.98 4.87
C GLU A 410 -18.49 -20.60 5.50
N GLN A 411 -17.21 -20.28 5.77
CA GLN A 411 -16.80 -18.98 6.25
C GLN A 411 -17.03 -17.87 5.20
N ALA A 412 -16.69 -18.09 3.94
CA ALA A 412 -16.91 -17.11 2.86
C ALA A 412 -18.40 -16.80 2.66
N GLU A 413 -19.28 -17.80 2.79
CA GLU A 413 -20.73 -17.57 2.78
C GLU A 413 -21.21 -16.78 4.00
N ARG A 414 -20.69 -17.08 5.19
CA ARG A 414 -21.00 -16.33 6.42
C ARG A 414 -20.54 -14.87 6.35
N GLU A 415 -19.38 -14.62 5.74
CA GLU A 415 -18.86 -13.26 5.52
C GLU A 415 -19.68 -12.51 4.47
N ARG A 416 -20.15 -13.19 3.40
CA ARG A 416 -21.08 -12.64 2.42
C ARG A 416 -22.38 -12.17 3.08
N LEU A 417 -23.02 -13.03 3.87
CA LEU A 417 -24.27 -12.73 4.59
C LEU A 417 -24.09 -11.58 5.61
N ALA A 418 -22.94 -11.52 6.31
CA ALA A 418 -22.63 -10.44 7.24
C ALA A 418 -22.40 -9.10 6.53
N GLU A 419 -21.85 -9.11 5.32
CA GLU A 419 -21.67 -7.91 4.50
C GLU A 419 -22.99 -7.44 3.87
N GLU A 420 -23.83 -8.36 3.39
CA GLU A 420 -25.20 -8.06 2.95
C GLU A 420 -26.01 -7.36 4.06
N GLN A 421 -25.96 -7.87 5.29
CA GLN A 421 -26.60 -7.23 6.46
C GLN A 421 -26.05 -5.83 6.74
N ARG A 422 -24.73 -5.63 6.70
CA ARG A 422 -24.11 -4.30 6.89
C ARG A 422 -24.54 -3.31 5.81
N GLN A 423 -24.69 -3.75 4.57
CA GLN A 423 -25.15 -2.88 3.47
C GLN A 423 -26.62 -2.47 3.66
N ILE A 424 -27.49 -3.38 4.12
CA ILE A 424 -28.89 -3.07 4.45
C ILE A 424 -28.99 -2.05 5.60
N GLU A 425 -28.12 -2.14 6.61
CA GLU A 425 -28.08 -1.18 7.73
C GLU A 425 -27.54 0.19 7.30
N ALA A 426 -26.47 0.21 6.51
CA ALA A 426 -25.89 1.44 5.95
C ALA A 426 -26.85 2.16 5.00
N GLU A 427 -27.58 1.42 4.14
CA GLU A 427 -28.58 1.99 3.24
C GLU A 427 -29.74 2.63 4.00
N LYS A 428 -30.24 1.99 5.07
CA LYS A 428 -31.28 2.57 5.94
C LYS A 428 -30.82 3.88 6.57
N ALA A 429 -29.60 3.89 7.14
CA ALA A 429 -29.03 5.10 7.75
C ALA A 429 -28.82 6.24 6.72
N ALA A 430 -28.41 5.90 5.49
CA ALA A 430 -28.27 6.87 4.40
C ALA A 430 -29.63 7.42 3.93
N ILE A 431 -30.67 6.57 3.83
CA ILE A 431 -32.04 7.00 3.52
C ILE A 431 -32.61 7.93 4.60
N GLU A 432 -32.30 7.68 5.87
CA GLU A 432 -32.69 8.58 6.97
C GLU A 432 -31.94 9.92 6.91
N ALA A 433 -30.64 9.90 6.60
CA ALA A 433 -29.84 11.11 6.41
C ALA A 433 -30.31 11.97 5.23
N ASP A 434 -30.59 11.37 4.06
CA ASP A 434 -31.12 12.08 2.88
C ASP A 434 -32.48 12.74 3.20
N ARG A 435 -33.32 12.08 4.00
CA ARG A 435 -34.61 12.64 4.46
C ARG A 435 -34.42 13.79 5.44
N ALA A 436 -33.43 13.73 6.32
CA ALA A 436 -33.10 14.84 7.22
C ALA A 436 -32.58 16.06 6.44
N GLN A 437 -31.69 15.84 5.46
CA GLN A 437 -31.19 16.91 4.59
C GLN A 437 -32.31 17.53 3.73
N ALA A 438 -33.19 16.70 3.14
CA ALA A 438 -34.31 17.20 2.34
C ALA A 438 -35.24 18.12 3.14
N LYS A 439 -35.47 17.81 4.43
CA LYS A 439 -36.23 18.68 5.35
C LYS A 439 -35.53 19.99 5.64
N GLU A 440 -34.21 19.96 5.87
CA GLU A 440 -33.43 21.18 6.12
C GLU A 440 -33.39 22.10 4.89
N GLU A 441 -33.25 21.54 3.69
CA GLU A 441 -33.29 22.30 2.44
C GLU A 441 -34.70 22.83 2.10
N ALA A 442 -35.76 22.04 2.32
CA ALA A 442 -37.14 22.48 2.17
C ALA A 442 -37.45 23.64 3.15
N ALA A 443 -37.01 23.54 4.41
CA ALA A 443 -37.17 24.61 5.39
C ALA A 443 -36.45 25.91 4.98
N LYS A 444 -35.19 25.83 4.51
CA LYS A 444 -34.45 26.99 3.99
C LYS A 444 -35.14 27.64 2.79
N LYS A 445 -35.62 26.84 1.83
CA LYS A 445 -36.40 27.33 0.68
C LYS A 445 -37.71 28.00 1.14
N ARG A 446 -38.36 27.46 2.18
CA ARG A 446 -39.58 28.04 2.78
C ARG A 446 -39.33 29.39 3.44
N GLU A 447 -38.28 29.52 4.24
CA GLU A 447 -37.90 30.81 4.85
C GLU A 447 -37.63 31.89 3.79
N VAL A 448 -36.90 31.55 2.72
CA VAL A 448 -36.64 32.48 1.60
C VAL A 448 -37.94 32.88 0.89
N LEU A 449 -38.81 31.92 0.56
CA LEU A 449 -40.06 32.24 -0.14
C LEU A 449 -41.03 33.04 0.73
N GLN A 450 -41.13 32.74 2.03
CA GLN A 450 -41.95 33.53 2.95
C GLN A 450 -41.41 34.97 3.12
N ALA A 451 -40.08 35.15 3.12
CA ALA A 451 -39.46 36.48 3.12
C ALA A 451 -39.71 37.28 1.83
N LEU A 452 -39.95 36.62 0.69
CA LEU A 452 -40.34 37.24 -0.58
C LEU A 452 -41.85 37.54 -0.63
N MET A 453 -42.70 36.63 -0.14
CA MET A 453 -44.14 36.87 0.05
C MET A 453 -44.42 38.06 0.98
N ALA A 454 -43.52 38.34 1.94
CA ALA A 454 -43.60 39.54 2.78
C ALA A 454 -43.24 40.86 2.05
N LYS A 455 -42.56 40.81 0.90
CA LYS A 455 -42.20 41.98 0.08
C LYS A 455 -43.14 42.23 -1.10
N ALA A 456 -43.79 41.18 -1.61
CA ALA A 456 -44.65 41.25 -2.79
C ALA A 456 -45.84 42.20 -2.60
N SER A 457 -46.09 43.08 -3.58
CA SER A 457 -47.14 44.11 -3.46
C SER A 457 -48.53 43.50 -3.62
N LYS A 458 -49.49 44.01 -2.84
CA LYS A 458 -50.92 43.66 -2.90
C LYS A 458 -51.80 44.80 -3.45
N THR A 459 -51.18 45.87 -3.95
CA THR A 459 -51.86 47.11 -4.34
C THR A 459 -51.25 47.72 -5.59
N ARG A 460 -52.08 48.44 -6.37
CA ARG A 460 -51.68 49.19 -7.57
C ARG A 460 -50.60 50.21 -7.23
N ASP A 461 -49.42 50.03 -7.80
CA ASP A 461 -48.27 50.93 -7.67
C ASP A 461 -48.25 51.96 -8.82
N ILE A 462 -47.41 53.01 -8.69
CA ILE A 462 -47.21 54.04 -9.72
C ILE A 462 -46.35 53.55 -10.89
N THR A 463 -45.55 52.49 -10.66
CA THR A 463 -44.62 51.91 -11.64
C THR A 463 -45.24 50.70 -12.35
N TRP A 464 -46.00 49.87 -11.65
CA TRP A 464 -46.62 48.66 -12.20
C TRP A 464 -47.90 48.28 -11.46
N TYR A 465 -48.74 47.43 -12.06
CA TYR A 465 -49.79 46.70 -11.34
C TYR A 465 -50.28 45.48 -12.13
N ILE A 466 -51.10 44.65 -11.52
CA ILE A 466 -51.70 43.45 -12.10
C ILE A 466 -53.23 43.55 -12.12
N GLU A 467 -53.86 43.15 -13.22
CA GLU A 467 -55.32 43.10 -13.38
C GLU A 467 -55.77 41.71 -13.87
N PRO A 468 -56.73 41.02 -13.19
CA PRO A 468 -57.32 41.40 -11.90
C PRO A 468 -56.28 41.39 -10.77
N SER A 469 -56.54 42.13 -9.69
CA SER A 469 -55.63 42.16 -8.51
C SER A 469 -55.80 40.97 -7.57
N VAL A 470 -56.66 40.02 -7.93
CA VAL A 470 -56.93 38.75 -7.26
C VAL A 470 -57.07 37.72 -8.39
N PHE A 471 -56.18 36.73 -8.39
CA PHE A 471 -55.98 35.75 -9.46
C PHE A 471 -55.47 34.43 -8.87
N GLU A 472 -55.74 33.33 -9.57
CA GLU A 472 -55.45 31.96 -9.18
C GLU A 472 -54.32 31.38 -10.08
N CYS A 473 -53.92 30.13 -9.88
CA CYS A 473 -53.09 29.43 -10.86
C CYS A 473 -53.86 29.23 -12.19
N GLU A 474 -53.14 29.10 -13.31
CA GLU A 474 -53.68 28.99 -14.69
C GLU A 474 -54.47 30.22 -15.21
N ASP A 475 -54.80 31.21 -14.38
CA ASP A 475 -55.48 32.44 -14.79
C ASP A 475 -54.69 33.23 -15.85
N LYS A 476 -55.42 34.00 -16.66
CA LYS A 476 -54.84 35.02 -17.56
C LYS A 476 -54.94 36.41 -16.93
N VAL A 477 -53.80 36.92 -16.50
CA VAL A 477 -53.67 38.27 -15.93
C VAL A 477 -53.09 39.24 -16.96
N ARG A 478 -53.28 40.54 -16.73
CA ARG A 478 -52.54 41.61 -17.39
C ARG A 478 -51.56 42.24 -16.43
N LEU A 479 -50.27 42.15 -16.73
CA LEU A 479 -49.21 42.86 -16.02
C LEU A 479 -48.93 44.18 -16.73
N TYR A 480 -49.26 45.28 -16.05
CA TYR A 480 -49.10 46.65 -16.52
C TYR A 480 -47.80 47.27 -15.99
N TYR A 481 -47.09 47.98 -16.85
CA TYR A 481 -45.90 48.77 -16.55
C TYR A 481 -46.04 50.21 -17.04
N ASN A 482 -45.65 51.18 -16.22
CA ASN A 482 -45.58 52.58 -16.57
C ASN A 482 -44.18 52.89 -17.11
N LYS A 483 -44.08 52.99 -18.45
CA LYS A 483 -42.82 53.25 -19.14
C LYS A 483 -42.17 54.58 -18.71
N SER A 484 -42.97 55.55 -18.30
CA SER A 484 -42.50 56.89 -17.94
C SER A 484 -41.89 57.02 -16.54
N SER A 485 -42.06 56.03 -15.66
CA SER A 485 -41.54 56.04 -14.28
C SER A 485 -40.25 55.24 -14.09
N GLY A 486 -39.80 54.47 -15.07
CA GLY A 486 -38.62 53.59 -14.97
C GLY A 486 -37.49 53.89 -15.97
N PRO A 487 -36.37 53.14 -15.89
CA PRO A 487 -35.20 53.32 -16.76
C PRO A 487 -35.48 53.01 -18.25
N LEU A 488 -36.59 52.32 -18.55
CA LEU A 488 -36.99 51.93 -19.90
C LEU A 488 -37.76 53.03 -20.67
N SER A 489 -37.81 54.25 -20.13
CA SER A 489 -38.50 55.40 -20.75
C SER A 489 -38.08 55.70 -22.20
N HIS A 490 -36.83 55.39 -22.57
CA HIS A 490 -36.29 55.56 -23.93
C HIS A 490 -36.32 54.28 -24.80
N ALA A 491 -36.75 53.13 -24.26
CA ALA A 491 -36.80 51.88 -25.01
C ALA A 491 -37.78 51.97 -26.20
N LYS A 492 -37.51 51.26 -27.30
CA LYS A 492 -38.43 51.24 -28.47
C LYS A 492 -39.52 50.18 -28.29
N ASP A 493 -39.09 48.98 -27.95
CA ASP A 493 -39.94 47.87 -27.52
C ASP A 493 -39.88 47.75 -25.99
N LEU A 494 -40.85 47.05 -25.42
CA LEU A 494 -40.87 46.64 -24.02
C LEU A 494 -41.22 45.16 -23.93
N TRP A 495 -40.54 44.45 -23.04
CA TRP A 495 -40.77 43.04 -22.76
C TRP A 495 -40.86 42.79 -21.25
N ILE A 496 -41.63 41.78 -20.85
CA ILE A 496 -41.58 41.20 -19.51
C ILE A 496 -40.80 39.90 -19.60
N HIS A 497 -39.78 39.77 -18.74
CA HIS A 497 -39.03 38.54 -18.53
C HIS A 497 -39.37 38.11 -17.10
N GLY A 498 -39.98 36.94 -16.92
CA GLY A 498 -40.51 36.51 -15.63
C GLY A 498 -40.36 35.02 -15.35
N GLY A 499 -40.53 34.69 -14.08
CA GLY A 499 -40.57 33.34 -13.53
C GLY A 499 -41.53 33.28 -12.35
N HIS A 500 -41.34 32.28 -11.50
CA HIS A 500 -42.16 32.10 -10.30
C HIS A 500 -41.38 31.38 -9.19
N ASN A 501 -41.89 31.51 -7.96
CA ASN A 501 -41.34 30.90 -6.74
C ASN A 501 -39.85 31.20 -6.51
N ASN A 502 -39.45 32.47 -6.67
CA ASN A 502 -38.07 32.95 -6.70
C ASN A 502 -37.27 32.41 -7.90
N TRP A 503 -37.80 32.61 -9.11
CA TRP A 503 -37.19 32.18 -10.38
C TRP A 503 -36.82 30.67 -10.41
N LYS A 504 -37.61 29.83 -9.74
CA LYS A 504 -37.30 28.42 -9.46
C LYS A 504 -36.94 27.62 -10.72
N ASP A 505 -37.79 27.72 -11.74
CA ASP A 505 -37.62 27.07 -13.04
C ASP A 505 -36.98 28.02 -14.08
N GLY A 506 -36.33 29.09 -13.59
CA GLY A 506 -35.75 30.16 -14.39
C GLY A 506 -36.79 31.01 -15.13
N LEU A 507 -36.38 31.49 -16.29
CA LEU A 507 -37.17 32.36 -17.17
C LEU A 507 -38.25 31.55 -17.90
N SER A 508 -39.49 31.62 -17.41
CA SER A 508 -40.64 30.85 -17.89
C SER A 508 -41.75 31.73 -18.52
N ILE A 509 -41.72 33.04 -18.29
CA ILE A 509 -42.62 34.04 -18.88
C ILE A 509 -41.79 34.99 -19.75
N VAL A 510 -42.08 35.08 -21.05
CA VAL A 510 -41.36 35.97 -21.98
C VAL A 510 -42.36 36.57 -22.96
N GLU A 511 -42.86 37.77 -22.65
CA GLU A 511 -43.92 38.41 -23.44
C GLU A 511 -43.59 39.85 -23.82
N LYS A 512 -44.08 40.29 -24.98
CA LYS A 512 -43.90 41.66 -25.46
C LYS A 512 -45.06 42.53 -25.01
N LEU A 513 -44.76 43.65 -24.33
CA LEU A 513 -45.80 44.57 -23.88
C LEU A 513 -46.35 45.39 -25.06
N VAL A 514 -47.66 45.63 -25.02
CA VAL A 514 -48.40 46.52 -25.93
C VAL A 514 -48.90 47.74 -25.17
N LYS A 515 -49.02 48.90 -25.83
CA LYS A 515 -49.48 50.13 -25.17
C LYS A 515 -50.97 50.04 -24.82
N SER A 516 -51.34 50.50 -23.62
CA SER A 516 -52.74 50.57 -23.20
C SER A 516 -53.43 51.82 -23.76
N GLU A 517 -54.53 51.63 -24.49
CA GLU A 517 -55.41 52.73 -24.94
C GLU A 517 -56.49 53.09 -23.92
N ARG A 518 -56.62 52.32 -22.83
CA ARG A 518 -57.72 52.43 -21.86
C ARG A 518 -57.40 53.28 -20.62
N ILE A 519 -56.16 53.75 -20.50
CA ILE A 519 -55.60 54.33 -19.27
C ILE A 519 -54.69 55.50 -19.62
N ASP A 520 -55.03 56.68 -19.12
CA ASP A 520 -54.22 57.88 -19.34
C ASP A 520 -52.81 57.74 -18.73
N GLY A 521 -51.79 57.94 -19.58
CA GLY A 521 -50.38 57.82 -19.23
C GLY A 521 -49.56 57.09 -20.30
N ASP A 522 -48.32 56.71 -19.98
CA ASP A 522 -47.50 55.82 -20.82
C ASP A 522 -47.49 54.40 -20.24
N TRP A 523 -48.70 53.86 -20.05
CA TRP A 523 -48.94 52.50 -19.56
C TRP A 523 -48.91 51.49 -20.69
N TRP A 524 -48.16 50.41 -20.49
CA TRP A 524 -48.02 49.27 -21.40
C TRP A 524 -48.37 47.99 -20.62
N TYR A 525 -48.79 46.92 -21.29
CA TYR A 525 -49.12 45.66 -20.63
C TYR A 525 -48.82 44.42 -21.47
N ALA A 526 -48.61 43.29 -20.81
CA ALA A 526 -48.59 41.96 -21.40
C ALA A 526 -49.70 41.11 -20.79
N GLU A 527 -50.25 40.16 -21.56
CA GLU A 527 -51.11 39.10 -21.04
C GLU A 527 -50.24 37.90 -20.66
N VAL A 528 -50.35 37.44 -19.42
CA VAL A 528 -49.51 36.39 -18.83
C VAL A 528 -50.43 35.30 -18.25
N ILE A 529 -50.09 34.04 -18.51
CA ILE A 529 -50.72 32.88 -17.88
C ILE A 529 -49.97 32.58 -16.58
N ILE A 530 -50.68 32.41 -15.47
CA ILE A 530 -50.07 32.07 -14.18
C ILE A 530 -49.67 30.59 -14.17
N PRO A 531 -48.41 30.23 -13.82
CA PRO A 531 -48.02 28.82 -13.70
C PRO A 531 -48.86 28.05 -12.68
N ASP A 532 -49.14 26.79 -12.97
CA ASP A 532 -49.99 25.87 -12.20
C ASP A 532 -49.56 25.70 -10.73
N ARG A 533 -48.26 25.78 -10.44
CA ARG A 533 -47.68 25.64 -9.09
C ARG A 533 -47.10 26.96 -8.54
N ALA A 534 -47.52 28.12 -9.04
CA ALA A 534 -47.04 29.42 -8.56
C ALA A 534 -47.65 29.84 -7.20
N LEU A 535 -46.79 30.21 -6.24
CA LEU A 535 -47.12 30.87 -4.98
C LEU A 535 -46.80 32.38 -5.07
N VAL A 536 -45.69 32.70 -5.73
CA VAL A 536 -45.23 34.05 -6.07
C VAL A 536 -44.85 34.08 -7.54
N LEU A 537 -45.22 35.15 -8.25
CA LEU A 537 -44.71 35.52 -9.56
C LEU A 537 -43.53 36.47 -9.39
N ASP A 538 -42.47 36.30 -10.17
CA ASP A 538 -41.26 37.11 -10.16
C ASP A 538 -41.01 37.66 -11.57
N TRP A 539 -40.67 38.93 -11.76
CA TRP A 539 -40.29 39.43 -13.09
C TRP A 539 -39.44 40.70 -13.09
N VAL A 540 -38.85 40.97 -14.24
CA VAL A 540 -38.22 42.22 -14.63
C VAL A 540 -38.82 42.70 -15.96
N PHE A 541 -38.74 44.00 -16.23
CA PHE A 541 -39.03 44.55 -17.56
C PHE A 541 -37.74 44.79 -18.32
N ALA A 542 -37.79 44.71 -19.66
CA ALA A 542 -36.61 44.79 -20.53
C ALA A 542 -36.89 45.56 -21.83
N ASP A 543 -35.84 46.09 -22.47
CA ASP A 543 -35.92 46.80 -23.76
C ASP A 543 -35.98 45.87 -25.00
N GLY A 544 -35.91 44.56 -24.81
CA GLY A 544 -35.91 43.56 -25.88
C GLY A 544 -36.23 42.13 -25.41
N PRO A 545 -36.28 41.16 -26.33
CA PRO A 545 -36.42 39.75 -25.96
C PRO A 545 -35.11 39.20 -25.35
N PRO A 546 -35.14 38.03 -24.69
CA PRO A 546 -33.97 37.41 -24.08
C PRO A 546 -32.80 37.27 -25.07
N LYS A 547 -31.57 37.39 -24.56
CA LYS A 547 -30.29 37.49 -25.30
C LYS A 547 -30.10 38.78 -26.14
N ASN A 548 -31.15 39.54 -26.42
CA ASN A 548 -31.07 40.80 -27.17
C ASN A 548 -31.34 42.07 -26.33
N ALA A 549 -31.96 41.93 -25.15
CA ALA A 549 -32.15 43.03 -24.21
C ALA A 549 -30.82 43.50 -23.58
N ILE A 550 -30.68 44.82 -23.47
CA ILE A 550 -29.50 45.53 -22.97
C ILE A 550 -29.84 46.32 -21.70
N VAL A 551 -31.06 46.84 -21.60
CA VAL A 551 -31.55 47.63 -20.45
C VAL A 551 -32.69 46.88 -19.78
N TYR A 552 -32.65 46.82 -18.45
CA TYR A 552 -33.64 46.16 -17.62
C TYR A 552 -34.14 47.13 -16.53
N ASP A 553 -35.42 47.03 -16.18
CA ASP A 553 -35.96 47.50 -14.92
C ASP A 553 -36.20 46.29 -14.01
N ASN A 554 -35.42 46.21 -12.94
CA ASN A 554 -35.44 45.12 -11.96
C ASN A 554 -35.67 45.65 -10.53
N ASN A 555 -36.45 46.73 -10.39
CA ASN A 555 -36.87 47.27 -9.10
C ASN A 555 -35.69 47.53 -8.13
N HIS A 556 -34.61 48.12 -8.66
CA HIS A 556 -33.36 48.36 -7.93
C HIS A 556 -32.72 47.07 -7.36
N LEU A 557 -32.54 46.04 -8.19
CA LEU A 557 -31.98 44.72 -7.81
C LEU A 557 -32.84 43.94 -6.79
N GLN A 558 -34.15 44.20 -6.74
CA GLN A 558 -35.10 43.45 -5.91
C GLN A 558 -36.13 42.66 -6.71
N ASP A 559 -36.18 42.84 -8.04
CA ASP A 559 -37.20 42.33 -8.95
C ASP A 559 -38.64 42.77 -8.56
N PHE A 560 -39.61 42.50 -9.43
CA PHE A 560 -41.01 42.74 -9.15
C PHE A 560 -41.68 41.43 -8.73
N HIS A 561 -42.50 41.46 -7.67
CA HIS A 561 -43.16 40.28 -7.13
C HIS A 561 -44.65 40.49 -6.85
N ALA A 562 -45.47 39.47 -7.14
CA ALA A 562 -46.89 39.39 -6.78
C ALA A 562 -47.27 38.00 -6.24
N ILE A 563 -48.17 37.95 -5.25
CA ILE A 563 -48.63 36.69 -4.63
C ILE A 563 -49.82 36.15 -5.42
N VAL A 564 -49.79 34.85 -5.76
CA VAL A 564 -50.94 34.15 -6.34
C VAL A 564 -51.98 33.93 -5.25
N THR A 565 -53.21 34.42 -5.43
CA THR A 565 -54.14 34.61 -4.29
C THR A 565 -54.89 33.34 -3.86
N LYS A 566 -54.97 32.35 -4.74
CA LYS A 566 -55.26 30.95 -4.40
C LYS A 566 -54.30 30.06 -5.17
N HIS A 567 -53.77 29.07 -4.48
CA HIS A 567 -52.72 28.17 -4.94
C HIS A 567 -52.89 26.82 -4.23
N ILE A 568 -52.11 25.81 -4.66
CA ILE A 568 -51.98 24.53 -3.93
C ILE A 568 -51.63 24.83 -2.46
N PRO A 569 -52.36 24.33 -1.46
CA PRO A 569 -52.11 24.64 -0.05
C PRO A 569 -50.63 24.55 0.33
N GLU A 570 -50.11 25.58 1.03
CA GLU A 570 -48.67 25.76 1.27
C GLU A 570 -48.02 24.49 1.88
N GLU A 571 -48.74 23.80 2.77
CA GLU A 571 -48.31 22.54 3.39
C GLU A 571 -48.12 21.40 2.38
N LEU A 572 -49.01 21.26 1.39
CA LEU A 572 -48.90 20.25 0.34
C LEU A 572 -47.75 20.58 -0.61
N TYR A 573 -47.58 21.86 -0.99
CA TYR A 573 -46.44 22.29 -1.80
C TYR A 573 -45.11 21.93 -1.13
N TRP A 574 -44.94 22.21 0.16
CA TRP A 574 -43.69 21.87 0.86
C TRP A 574 -43.47 20.37 1.08
N VAL A 575 -44.52 19.58 1.25
CA VAL A 575 -44.40 18.10 1.30
C VAL A 575 -43.97 17.55 -0.07
N GLU A 576 -44.48 18.09 -1.17
CA GLU A 576 -44.05 17.73 -2.52
C GLU A 576 -42.59 18.14 -2.77
N GLU A 577 -42.18 19.36 -2.39
CA GLU A 577 -40.80 19.83 -2.56
C GLU A 577 -39.80 19.07 -1.68
N GLU A 578 -40.14 18.73 -0.42
CA GLU A 578 -39.32 17.81 0.41
C GLU A 578 -39.13 16.48 -0.33
N HIS A 579 -40.19 15.92 -0.89
CA HIS A 579 -40.15 14.64 -1.60
C HIS A 579 -39.33 14.70 -2.91
N GLN A 580 -39.35 15.82 -3.64
CA GLN A 580 -38.49 15.99 -4.83
C GLN A 580 -37.02 16.18 -4.45
N ILE A 581 -36.71 17.00 -3.43
CA ILE A 581 -35.32 17.16 -2.94
C ILE A 581 -34.78 15.81 -2.46
N PHE A 582 -35.57 15.05 -1.70
CA PHE A 582 -35.24 13.69 -1.26
C PHE A 582 -34.92 12.75 -2.44
N LYS A 583 -35.72 12.77 -3.51
CA LYS A 583 -35.45 12.00 -4.75
C LYS A 583 -34.14 12.41 -5.43
N THR A 584 -33.87 13.71 -5.55
CA THR A 584 -32.62 14.22 -6.13
C THR A 584 -31.41 13.79 -5.30
N LEU A 585 -31.48 13.92 -3.97
CA LEU A 585 -30.43 13.47 -3.06
C LEU A 585 -30.18 11.97 -3.18
N GLN A 586 -31.23 11.14 -3.20
CA GLN A 586 -31.10 9.69 -3.41
C GLN A 586 -30.43 9.35 -4.75
N GLU A 587 -30.79 10.02 -5.85
CA GLU A 587 -30.20 9.75 -7.16
C GLU A 587 -28.74 10.20 -7.23
N GLU A 588 -28.42 11.40 -6.72
CA GLU A 588 -27.03 11.85 -6.62
C GLU A 588 -26.21 10.91 -5.73
N ARG A 589 -26.75 10.45 -4.60
CA ARG A 589 -26.10 9.48 -3.72
C ARG A 589 -25.86 8.16 -4.46
N ARG A 590 -26.86 7.63 -5.18
CA ARG A 590 -26.75 6.43 -6.01
C ARG A 590 -25.64 6.55 -7.06
N LEU A 591 -25.58 7.66 -7.79
CA LEU A 591 -24.56 7.92 -8.81
C LEU A 591 -23.15 8.04 -8.19
N ARG A 592 -23.01 8.78 -7.07
CA ARG A 592 -21.76 8.89 -6.31
C ARG A 592 -21.30 7.53 -5.77
N GLU A 593 -22.21 6.73 -5.21
CA GLU A 593 -21.92 5.39 -4.70
C GLU A 593 -21.50 4.43 -5.81
N VAL A 594 -22.20 4.41 -6.95
CA VAL A 594 -21.82 3.58 -8.11
C VAL A 594 -20.44 3.98 -8.64
N ALA A 595 -20.16 5.28 -8.76
CA ALA A 595 -18.85 5.77 -9.18
C ALA A 595 -17.74 5.40 -8.18
N MET A 596 -17.98 5.53 -6.86
CA MET A 596 -17.04 5.15 -5.81
C MET A 596 -16.79 3.64 -5.77
N ARG A 597 -17.83 2.81 -5.87
CA ARG A 597 -17.72 1.34 -5.93
C ARG A 597 -16.95 0.90 -7.19
N ALA A 598 -17.23 1.51 -8.35
CA ALA A 598 -16.51 1.24 -9.59
C ALA A 598 -15.03 1.64 -9.50
N LYS A 599 -14.73 2.82 -8.93
CA LYS A 599 -13.36 3.31 -8.73
C LYS A 599 -12.58 2.40 -7.77
N ALA A 600 -13.16 2.06 -6.62
CA ALA A 600 -12.58 1.15 -5.65
C ALA A 600 -12.30 -0.24 -6.26
N LYS A 601 -13.23 -0.77 -7.05
CA LYS A 601 -13.04 -2.04 -7.79
C LYS A 601 -11.88 -1.95 -8.81
N LYS A 602 -11.75 -0.84 -9.56
CA LYS A 602 -10.61 -0.61 -10.47
C LYS A 602 -9.28 -0.57 -9.69
N THR A 603 -9.21 0.18 -8.59
CA THR A 603 -8.01 0.26 -7.74
C THR A 603 -7.63 -1.10 -7.12
N ALA A 604 -8.61 -1.86 -6.62
CA ALA A 604 -8.37 -3.19 -6.06
C ALA A 604 -7.84 -4.19 -7.12
N LEU A 605 -8.43 -4.20 -8.32
CA LEU A 605 -7.97 -5.03 -9.43
C LEU A 605 -6.54 -4.68 -9.87
N LEU A 606 -6.24 -3.39 -10.05
CA LEU A 606 -4.89 -2.93 -10.41
C LEU A 606 -3.85 -3.30 -9.34
N LYS A 607 -4.19 -3.20 -8.05
CA LYS A 607 -3.30 -3.63 -6.95
C LYS A 607 -3.04 -5.13 -6.97
N ALA A 608 -4.08 -5.94 -7.19
CA ALA A 608 -3.96 -7.40 -7.26
C ALA A 608 -3.09 -7.84 -8.45
N GLU A 609 -3.36 -7.32 -9.65
CA GLU A 609 -2.57 -7.58 -10.85
C GLU A 609 -1.10 -7.15 -10.66
N THR A 610 -0.87 -5.97 -10.05
CA THR A 610 0.49 -5.49 -9.75
C THR A 610 1.21 -6.43 -8.79
N LYS A 611 0.58 -6.87 -7.69
CA LYS A 611 1.18 -7.81 -6.72
C LYS A 611 1.52 -9.17 -7.37
N GLU A 612 0.65 -9.68 -8.24
CA GLU A 612 0.91 -10.91 -9.01
C GLU A 612 2.06 -10.73 -10.02
N ARG A 613 2.03 -9.64 -10.81
CA ARG A 613 3.06 -9.30 -11.81
C ARG A 613 4.44 -9.15 -11.15
N THR A 614 4.50 -8.52 -9.98
CA THR A 614 5.73 -8.34 -9.20
C THR A 614 6.24 -9.65 -8.59
N MET A 615 5.36 -10.55 -8.13
CA MET A 615 5.75 -11.90 -7.71
C MET A 615 6.35 -12.70 -8.87
N LYS A 616 5.72 -12.66 -10.05
CA LYS A 616 6.25 -13.33 -11.26
C LYS A 616 7.56 -12.70 -11.72
N SER A 617 7.70 -11.38 -11.65
CA SER A 617 8.96 -10.67 -11.95
C SER A 617 10.06 -11.01 -10.94
N PHE A 618 9.74 -11.20 -9.65
CA PHE A 618 10.69 -11.67 -8.64
C PHE A 618 11.28 -13.04 -9.01
N LEU A 619 10.43 -14.02 -9.30
CA LEU A 619 10.87 -15.36 -9.71
C LEU A 619 11.70 -15.33 -11.01
N LEU A 620 11.31 -14.48 -11.97
CA LEU A 620 12.07 -14.29 -13.22
C LEU A 620 13.39 -13.54 -13.01
N SER A 621 13.49 -12.60 -12.06
CA SER A 621 14.72 -11.84 -11.80
C SER A 621 15.87 -12.73 -11.32
N GLN A 622 15.56 -13.82 -10.61
CA GLN A 622 16.56 -14.80 -10.17
C GLN A 622 17.11 -15.66 -11.32
N LYS A 623 16.42 -15.74 -12.47
CA LYS A 623 16.66 -16.71 -13.57
C LYS A 623 18.08 -16.74 -14.14
N HIS A 624 18.84 -15.66 -14.00
CA HIS A 624 20.24 -15.59 -14.42
C HIS A 624 21.19 -16.39 -13.50
N ILE A 625 20.74 -16.76 -12.30
CA ILE A 625 21.41 -17.63 -11.32
C ILE A 625 20.60 -18.92 -11.10
N VAL A 626 19.30 -18.83 -10.83
CA VAL A 626 18.42 -19.98 -10.54
C VAL A 626 16.98 -19.76 -11.01
N TYR A 627 16.34 -20.80 -11.52
CA TYR A 627 14.88 -20.82 -11.78
C TYR A 627 14.30 -22.23 -11.69
N THR A 628 12.97 -22.32 -11.69
CA THR A 628 12.20 -23.57 -11.63
C THR A 628 11.37 -23.82 -12.88
N GLU A 629 11.12 -25.10 -13.15
CA GLU A 629 10.19 -25.60 -14.17
C GLU A 629 9.27 -26.66 -13.52
N PRO A 630 7.96 -26.39 -13.35
CA PRO A 630 7.27 -25.12 -13.59
C PRO A 630 7.79 -23.98 -12.69
N LEU A 631 7.54 -22.72 -13.09
CA LEU A 631 7.95 -21.54 -12.32
C LEU A 631 7.16 -21.46 -11.01
N ASP A 632 5.83 -21.53 -11.12
CA ASP A 632 4.89 -21.51 -9.98
C ASP A 632 4.76 -22.93 -9.39
N ILE A 633 5.56 -23.23 -8.35
CA ILE A 633 5.61 -24.56 -7.73
C ILE A 633 4.28 -24.88 -7.03
N GLN A 634 3.69 -26.05 -7.32
CA GLN A 634 2.53 -26.56 -6.60
C GLN A 634 2.94 -27.66 -5.60
N ALA A 635 2.33 -27.68 -4.43
CA ALA A 635 2.46 -28.77 -3.47
C ALA A 635 2.00 -30.11 -4.09
N GLY A 636 2.62 -31.22 -3.68
CA GLY A 636 2.40 -32.55 -4.28
C GLY A 636 3.08 -32.79 -5.65
N SER A 637 3.46 -31.74 -6.37
CA SER A 637 4.04 -31.82 -7.72
C SER A 637 5.56 -32.09 -7.74
N SER A 638 6.11 -32.37 -8.92
CA SER A 638 7.56 -32.48 -9.13
C SER A 638 8.10 -31.24 -9.84
N VAL A 639 9.10 -30.59 -9.25
CA VAL A 639 9.76 -29.39 -9.78
C VAL A 639 11.19 -29.69 -10.22
N THR A 640 11.61 -29.12 -11.36
CA THR A 640 13.02 -29.11 -11.78
C THR A 640 13.64 -27.76 -11.45
N VAL A 641 14.71 -27.77 -10.65
CA VAL A 641 15.52 -26.58 -10.35
C VAL A 641 16.67 -26.51 -11.33
N TYR A 642 16.84 -25.38 -12.02
CA TYR A 642 17.96 -25.05 -12.89
C TYR A 642 18.85 -24.00 -12.24
N TYR A 643 20.17 -24.21 -12.26
CA TYR A 643 21.16 -23.35 -11.63
C TYR A 643 22.34 -23.05 -12.57
N ASN A 644 22.83 -21.81 -12.57
CA ASN A 644 23.92 -21.33 -13.40
C ASN A 644 25.17 -21.05 -12.55
N PRO A 645 26.09 -22.02 -12.39
CA PRO A 645 27.27 -21.84 -11.55
C PRO A 645 28.20 -20.72 -12.03
N ALA A 646 28.20 -20.38 -13.32
CA ALA A 646 29.10 -19.36 -13.87
C ALA A 646 28.89 -17.96 -13.26
N ASN A 647 27.68 -17.66 -12.78
CA ASN A 647 27.32 -16.38 -12.17
C ASN A 647 27.48 -16.35 -10.64
N THR A 648 28.20 -17.33 -10.05
CA THR A 648 28.22 -17.56 -8.59
C THR A 648 29.63 -17.84 -8.05
N VAL A 649 29.76 -17.99 -6.73
CA VAL A 649 30.99 -18.49 -6.07
C VAL A 649 31.38 -19.92 -6.46
N LEU A 650 30.49 -20.66 -7.13
CA LEU A 650 30.75 -22.00 -7.68
C LEU A 650 31.13 -21.99 -9.17
N ASN A 651 31.52 -20.83 -9.72
CA ASN A 651 32.05 -20.74 -11.09
C ASN A 651 33.30 -21.63 -11.26
N ALA A 652 33.42 -22.28 -12.43
CA ALA A 652 34.46 -23.23 -12.80
C ALA A 652 34.68 -24.41 -11.84
N LYS A 653 33.71 -24.73 -10.97
CA LYS A 653 33.75 -25.95 -10.15
C LYS A 653 33.44 -27.20 -10.99
N PRO A 654 34.11 -28.34 -10.73
CA PRO A 654 33.94 -29.56 -11.52
C PRO A 654 32.63 -30.28 -11.23
N GLU A 655 32.06 -30.08 -10.04
CA GLU A 655 30.79 -30.65 -9.61
C GLU A 655 29.97 -29.58 -8.88
N ILE A 656 28.65 -29.67 -9.01
CA ILE A 656 27.68 -28.89 -8.25
C ILE A 656 26.70 -29.89 -7.61
N TRP A 657 26.49 -29.73 -6.31
CA TRP A 657 25.58 -30.52 -5.52
C TRP A 657 24.46 -29.63 -4.98
N PHE A 658 23.23 -30.11 -5.10
CA PHE A 658 22.00 -29.45 -4.66
C PHE A 658 21.56 -30.03 -3.32
N ARG A 659 21.37 -29.16 -2.32
CA ARG A 659 20.81 -29.54 -1.01
C ARG A 659 19.49 -28.83 -0.85
N CYS A 660 18.43 -29.58 -0.59
CA CYS A 660 17.06 -29.08 -0.52
C CYS A 660 16.41 -29.48 0.80
N SER A 661 15.59 -28.62 1.36
CA SER A 661 14.63 -28.90 2.42
C SER A 661 13.35 -28.12 2.14
N PHE A 662 12.43 -28.11 3.09
CA PHE A 662 11.18 -27.39 2.99
C PHE A 662 10.85 -26.68 4.31
N ASN A 663 9.93 -25.70 4.22
CA ASN A 663 9.38 -24.96 5.36
C ASN A 663 10.48 -24.33 6.25
N ARG A 664 11.32 -23.48 5.63
CA ARG A 664 12.45 -22.77 6.26
C ARG A 664 13.46 -23.73 6.92
N TRP A 665 13.75 -24.84 6.25
CA TRP A 665 14.55 -25.99 6.71
C TRP A 665 13.93 -26.81 7.88
N THR A 666 12.69 -26.53 8.30
CA THR A 666 12.07 -27.17 9.49
C THR A 666 11.07 -28.30 9.20
N HIS A 667 10.91 -28.71 7.94
CA HIS A 667 9.98 -29.79 7.55
C HIS A 667 10.28 -31.14 8.22
N ARG A 668 9.23 -31.94 8.51
CA ARG A 668 9.33 -33.21 9.25
C ARG A 668 10.24 -34.27 8.61
N LEU A 669 10.45 -34.20 7.30
CA LEU A 669 11.34 -35.12 6.57
C LEU A 669 12.84 -34.75 6.72
N GLY A 670 13.13 -33.56 7.27
CA GLY A 670 14.46 -32.98 7.30
C GLY A 670 14.98 -32.58 5.91
N PRO A 671 16.27 -32.22 5.80
CA PRO A 671 16.93 -32.00 4.53
C PRO A 671 16.95 -33.28 3.69
N LEU A 672 16.60 -33.16 2.41
CA LEU A 672 16.70 -34.25 1.45
C LEU A 672 18.17 -34.63 1.21
N PRO A 673 18.47 -35.92 0.89
CA PRO A 673 19.82 -36.34 0.51
C PRO A 673 20.42 -35.46 -0.59
N PRO A 674 21.69 -35.02 -0.49
CA PRO A 674 22.32 -34.16 -1.49
C PRO A 674 22.27 -34.78 -2.89
N GLN A 675 21.80 -34.01 -3.88
CA GLN A 675 21.68 -34.48 -5.26
C GLN A 675 22.78 -33.86 -6.14
N LYS A 676 23.53 -34.67 -6.86
CA LYS A 676 24.47 -34.18 -7.88
C LYS A 676 23.71 -33.58 -9.06
N MET A 677 23.97 -32.31 -9.38
CA MET A 677 23.26 -31.63 -10.47
C MET A 677 23.77 -32.08 -11.84
N LEU A 678 22.85 -32.30 -12.78
CA LEU A 678 23.12 -32.80 -14.12
C LEU A 678 23.14 -31.66 -15.14
N PRO A 679 23.97 -31.68 -16.20
CA PRO A 679 23.96 -30.64 -17.24
C PRO A 679 22.59 -30.47 -17.91
N ALA A 680 22.14 -29.22 -18.04
CA ALA A 680 20.94 -28.88 -18.82
C ALA A 680 21.25 -28.81 -20.32
N LYS A 681 20.22 -29.01 -21.17
CA LYS A 681 20.33 -28.91 -22.64
C LYS A 681 20.88 -27.55 -23.11
N ASN A 682 20.71 -26.52 -22.29
CA ASN A 682 21.06 -25.12 -22.55
C ASN A 682 22.57 -24.85 -22.41
N GLY A 683 23.38 -25.83 -21.96
CA GLY A 683 24.84 -25.76 -21.86
C GLY A 683 25.40 -24.92 -20.70
N THR A 684 24.73 -23.84 -20.31
CA THR A 684 25.18 -22.93 -19.23
C THR A 684 24.67 -23.29 -17.84
N HIS A 685 23.62 -24.10 -17.74
CA HIS A 685 22.97 -24.46 -16.48
C HIS A 685 23.17 -25.94 -16.16
N VAL A 686 23.15 -26.27 -14.87
CA VAL A 686 22.93 -27.62 -14.33
C VAL A 686 21.53 -27.69 -13.71
N LYS A 687 21.01 -28.90 -13.47
CA LYS A 687 19.66 -29.10 -12.93
C LYS A 687 19.52 -30.32 -12.01
N ALA A 688 18.53 -30.25 -11.13
CA ALA A 688 18.07 -31.34 -10.26
C ALA A 688 16.53 -31.38 -10.23
N THR A 689 15.92 -32.45 -9.73
CA THR A 689 14.46 -32.62 -9.73
C THR A 689 13.99 -33.19 -8.40
N VAL A 690 12.99 -32.55 -7.79
CA VAL A 690 12.46 -32.89 -6.46
C VAL A 690 10.94 -32.98 -6.51
N LYS A 691 10.37 -33.98 -5.83
CA LYS A 691 8.95 -34.04 -5.52
C LYS A 691 8.68 -33.23 -4.26
N VAL A 692 7.70 -32.34 -4.30
CA VAL A 692 7.33 -31.45 -3.21
C VAL A 692 6.16 -32.07 -2.43
N PRO A 693 6.26 -32.27 -1.10
CA PRO A 693 5.14 -32.74 -0.28
C PRO A 693 3.92 -31.80 -0.26
N LEU A 694 2.77 -32.29 0.22
CA LEU A 694 1.50 -31.54 0.26
C LEU A 694 1.46 -30.45 1.35
N ASP A 695 2.25 -30.58 2.41
CA ASP A 695 2.31 -29.62 3.52
C ASP A 695 3.46 -28.61 3.39
N VAL A 696 3.93 -28.36 2.17
CA VAL A 696 5.00 -27.39 1.90
C VAL A 696 4.43 -26.04 1.45
N TYR A 697 4.92 -24.97 2.07
CA TYR A 697 4.65 -23.58 1.67
C TYR A 697 5.89 -22.86 1.11
N VAL A 698 7.10 -23.38 1.34
CA VAL A 698 8.35 -22.86 0.76
C VAL A 698 9.36 -24.01 0.58
N MET A 699 10.07 -23.99 -0.55
CA MET A 699 11.20 -24.88 -0.83
C MET A 699 12.50 -24.11 -0.57
N ASP A 700 13.36 -24.67 0.29
CA ASP A 700 14.61 -24.06 0.74
C ASP A 700 15.79 -24.83 0.19
N PHE A 701 16.81 -24.16 -0.36
CA PHE A 701 17.97 -24.85 -0.90
C PHE A 701 19.26 -24.03 -0.94
N VAL A 702 20.38 -24.75 -1.03
CA VAL A 702 21.72 -24.22 -1.26
C VAL A 702 22.48 -25.12 -2.22
N PHE A 703 23.53 -24.58 -2.85
CA PHE A 703 24.41 -25.33 -3.74
C PHE A 703 25.78 -25.51 -3.08
N SER A 704 26.45 -26.65 -3.28
CA SER A 704 27.81 -26.89 -2.77
C SER A 704 28.72 -27.55 -3.80
N GLU A 705 30.03 -27.32 -3.66
CA GLU A 705 31.07 -27.94 -4.50
C GLU A 705 31.16 -29.47 -4.34
N ARG A 706 30.65 -30.02 -3.23
CA ARG A 706 30.73 -31.46 -2.88
C ARG A 706 29.46 -31.96 -2.20
N GLU A 707 29.33 -33.29 -2.16
CA GLU A 707 28.30 -34.05 -1.43
C GLU A 707 28.34 -33.79 0.08
N ASP A 708 29.52 -33.61 0.65
CA ASP A 708 29.75 -33.22 2.05
C ASP A 708 30.64 -31.97 2.14
N GLY A 709 30.02 -30.82 2.38
CA GLY A 709 30.70 -29.53 2.57
C GLY A 709 31.36 -28.96 1.31
N GLY A 710 32.50 -28.29 1.50
CA GLY A 710 33.20 -27.51 0.47
C GLY A 710 32.80 -26.03 0.47
N ILE A 711 32.99 -25.34 -0.66
CA ILE A 711 32.40 -24.02 -0.86
C ILE A 711 30.90 -24.19 -1.12
N PHE A 712 30.09 -23.34 -0.49
CA PHE A 712 28.66 -23.22 -0.73
C PHE A 712 28.35 -21.94 -1.49
N ASP A 713 27.36 -22.00 -2.39
CA ASP A 713 26.53 -20.83 -2.67
C ASP A 713 25.25 -20.92 -1.82
N ASN A 714 25.17 -20.02 -0.84
CA ASN A 714 24.03 -19.79 0.02
C ASN A 714 23.55 -18.33 -0.05
N LYS A 715 23.71 -17.66 -1.21
CA LYS A 715 23.21 -16.30 -1.47
C LYS A 715 23.69 -15.29 -0.40
N SER A 716 24.97 -15.38 -0.01
CA SER A 716 25.57 -14.58 1.07
C SER A 716 24.87 -14.73 2.43
N GLY A 717 24.66 -15.98 2.86
CA GLY A 717 24.06 -16.31 4.16
C GLY A 717 22.56 -15.99 4.24
N MET A 718 21.85 -16.08 3.12
CA MET A 718 20.41 -15.88 2.98
C MET A 718 19.68 -17.12 2.44
N ASP A 719 20.43 -18.12 1.95
CA ASP A 719 19.98 -19.28 1.18
C ASP A 719 19.11 -18.91 -0.05
N TYR A 720 18.60 -19.92 -0.75
CA TYR A 720 17.58 -19.73 -1.77
C TYR A 720 16.25 -20.29 -1.27
N HIS A 721 15.20 -19.50 -1.45
CA HIS A 721 13.84 -19.81 -1.03
C HIS A 721 12.88 -19.52 -2.20
N ILE A 722 12.00 -20.47 -2.52
CA ILE A 722 10.95 -20.31 -3.54
C ILE A 722 9.60 -20.72 -2.92
N PRO A 723 8.55 -19.88 -2.97
CA PRO A 723 7.25 -20.19 -2.42
C PRO A 723 6.59 -21.38 -3.15
N VAL A 724 5.79 -22.14 -2.41
CA VAL A 724 5.01 -23.28 -2.91
C VAL A 724 3.53 -23.00 -2.68
N PHE A 725 2.74 -23.11 -3.74
CA PHE A 725 1.32 -22.86 -3.76
C PHE A 725 0.51 -24.15 -3.56
N GLY A 726 -0.74 -24.02 -3.09
CA GLY A 726 -1.64 -25.16 -2.87
C GLY A 726 -1.31 -26.03 -1.64
N GLY A 727 -0.34 -25.64 -0.81
CA GLY A 727 0.04 -26.39 0.39
C GLY A 727 -1.01 -26.34 1.51
N VAL A 728 -1.16 -27.47 2.23
CA VAL A 728 -2.09 -27.61 3.39
C VAL A 728 -1.59 -26.86 4.63
N ALA A 729 -0.28 -26.62 4.71
CA ALA A 729 0.33 -25.74 5.70
C ALA A 729 0.58 -24.35 5.11
N LYS A 730 0.58 -23.33 5.96
CA LYS A 730 0.98 -21.94 5.64
C LYS A 730 2.19 -21.55 6.49
N GLU A 731 2.98 -20.59 6.03
CA GLU A 731 4.08 -20.02 6.83
C GLU A 731 3.52 -19.47 8.16
N PRO A 732 4.05 -19.88 9.32
CA PRO A 732 3.58 -19.37 10.60
C PRO A 732 3.88 -17.87 10.72
N PRO A 733 2.93 -17.04 11.20
CA PRO A 733 3.12 -15.60 11.31
C PRO A 733 4.24 -15.29 12.30
N MET A 734 5.23 -14.50 11.85
CA MET A 734 6.26 -13.95 12.75
C MET A 734 5.70 -12.77 13.54
N HIS A 735 6.16 -12.56 14.76
CA HIS A 735 5.94 -11.32 15.52
C HIS A 735 7.14 -10.38 15.39
N ILE A 736 6.92 -9.23 14.78
CA ILE A 736 7.96 -8.27 14.41
C ILE A 736 7.67 -6.94 15.11
N VAL A 737 8.56 -6.51 15.98
CA VAL A 737 8.47 -5.23 16.68
C VAL A 737 9.45 -4.24 16.06
N HIS A 738 8.94 -3.18 15.45
CA HIS A 738 9.77 -2.06 15.01
C HIS A 738 9.95 -1.05 16.15
N ILE A 739 11.20 -0.69 16.46
CA ILE A 739 11.54 0.38 17.40
C ILE A 739 12.12 1.54 16.60
N ALA A 740 11.40 2.67 16.59
CA ALA A 740 11.72 3.84 15.77
C ALA A 740 11.49 5.15 16.54
N VAL A 741 12.01 6.25 16.01
CA VAL A 741 11.74 7.62 16.49
C VAL A 741 10.94 8.46 15.49
N GLU A 742 10.68 7.93 14.29
CA GLU A 742 9.81 8.50 13.27
C GLU A 742 8.79 7.46 12.79
N MET A 743 7.59 7.93 12.45
CA MET A 743 6.54 7.18 11.78
C MET A 743 5.65 8.15 10.99
N ALA A 744 5.34 7.86 9.74
CA ALA A 744 4.40 8.65 8.95
C ALA A 744 2.94 8.29 9.30
N PRO A 745 2.00 9.22 9.16
CA PRO A 745 2.16 10.67 8.96
C PRO A 745 2.42 11.44 10.28
N ILE A 746 2.45 10.75 11.43
CA ILE A 746 2.32 11.32 12.78
C ILE A 746 3.57 12.00 13.35
N ALA A 747 4.76 11.53 12.97
CA ALA A 747 6.08 11.94 13.47
C ALA A 747 7.13 11.76 12.34
N LYS A 748 7.17 12.69 11.39
CA LYS A 748 7.99 12.57 10.16
C LYS A 748 8.89 13.78 9.97
N VAL A 749 10.18 13.54 9.72
CA VAL A 749 11.22 14.55 9.39
C VAL A 749 12.04 14.14 8.16
N GLY A 750 12.21 12.84 7.94
CA GLY A 750 12.85 12.25 6.76
C GLY A 750 12.03 11.11 6.16
N GLY A 751 12.67 10.32 5.30
CA GLY A 751 12.07 9.10 4.72
C GLY A 751 12.02 7.91 5.68
N LEU A 752 12.63 8.01 6.88
CA LEU A 752 12.58 6.97 7.91
C LEU A 752 11.12 6.68 8.31
N GLY A 753 10.34 7.72 8.63
CA GLY A 753 8.93 7.54 9.00
C GLY A 753 8.08 6.93 7.89
N ASP A 754 8.39 7.22 6.61
CA ASP A 754 7.71 6.60 5.47
C ASP A 754 8.02 5.10 5.39
N VAL A 755 9.31 4.72 5.54
CA VAL A 755 9.74 3.32 5.50
C VAL A 755 9.11 2.53 6.65
N VAL A 756 9.20 3.02 7.90
CA VAL A 756 8.62 2.33 9.07
C VAL A 756 7.15 2.01 8.84
N THR A 757 6.37 2.98 8.38
CA THR A 757 4.92 2.80 8.16
C THR A 757 4.62 1.85 7.00
N SER A 758 5.31 2.04 5.87
CA SER A 758 4.98 1.35 4.62
C SER A 758 5.48 -0.09 4.60
N LEU A 759 6.68 -0.34 5.14
CA LEU A 759 7.22 -1.69 5.33
C LEU A 759 6.37 -2.48 6.32
N SER A 760 5.97 -1.88 7.45
CA SER A 760 5.11 -2.55 8.42
C SER A 760 3.75 -2.93 7.83
N ARG A 761 3.13 -2.07 7.00
CA ARG A 761 1.88 -2.42 6.29
C ARG A 761 2.11 -3.56 5.30
N ALA A 762 3.13 -3.49 4.45
CA ALA A 762 3.41 -4.53 3.46
C ALA A 762 3.76 -5.90 4.09
N VAL A 763 4.39 -5.91 5.27
CA VAL A 763 4.65 -7.13 6.06
C VAL A 763 3.38 -7.66 6.73
N GLN A 764 2.46 -6.78 7.15
CA GLN A 764 1.12 -7.16 7.61
C GLN A 764 0.26 -7.73 6.45
N ASP A 765 0.34 -7.15 5.25
CA ASP A 765 -0.27 -7.63 3.99
C ASP A 765 0.35 -8.95 3.44
N LEU A 766 1.36 -9.47 4.15
CA LEU A 766 1.97 -10.79 3.96
C LEU A 766 1.66 -11.74 5.14
N ASN A 767 0.70 -11.39 6.00
CA ASN A 767 0.22 -12.21 7.13
C ASN A 767 1.26 -12.41 8.25
N HIS A 768 2.04 -11.37 8.57
CA HIS A 768 2.88 -11.32 9.78
C HIS A 768 2.34 -10.29 10.79
N ASN A 769 2.58 -10.52 12.08
CA ASN A 769 2.15 -9.63 13.16
C ASN A 769 3.18 -8.50 13.34
N VAL A 770 2.77 -7.25 13.15
CA VAL A 770 3.67 -6.09 13.26
C VAL A 770 3.16 -5.08 14.29
N ASP A 771 4.00 -4.79 15.28
CA ASP A 771 3.81 -3.75 16.29
C ASP A 771 4.92 -2.69 16.16
N ILE A 772 4.59 -1.43 16.44
CA ILE A 772 5.55 -0.31 16.41
C ILE A 772 5.64 0.31 17.80
N ILE A 773 6.86 0.54 18.29
CA ILE A 773 7.14 1.30 19.51
C ILE A 773 7.74 2.65 19.12
N LEU A 774 7.14 3.74 19.61
CA LEU A 774 7.47 5.13 19.27
C LEU A 774 7.50 6.01 20.54
N PRO A 775 8.31 7.08 20.62
CA PRO A 775 8.19 8.06 21.70
C PRO A 775 6.90 8.88 21.57
N LYS A 776 6.22 9.16 22.69
CA LYS A 776 5.10 10.10 22.71
C LYS A 776 5.60 11.55 22.75
N TYR A 777 5.91 12.10 21.58
CA TYR A 777 6.21 13.52 21.43
C TYR A 777 4.99 14.39 21.77
N ASP A 778 5.25 15.62 22.20
CA ASP A 778 4.23 16.67 22.32
C ASP A 778 3.73 17.18 20.96
N CYS A 779 4.54 17.08 19.91
CA CYS A 779 4.23 17.52 18.55
C CYS A 779 3.61 16.45 17.63
N LEU A 780 3.06 15.35 18.16
CA LEU A 780 2.41 14.30 17.35
C LEU A 780 1.16 14.81 16.63
N LYS A 781 0.98 14.47 15.34
CA LYS A 781 -0.27 14.73 14.61
C LYS A 781 -1.40 13.77 15.03
N MET A 782 -1.96 13.98 16.23
CA MET A 782 -2.94 13.06 16.85
C MET A 782 -4.16 12.73 15.98
N ASN A 783 -4.56 13.60 15.05
CA ASN A 783 -5.69 13.38 14.12
C ASN A 783 -5.56 12.10 13.26
N HIS A 784 -4.35 11.54 13.11
CA HIS A 784 -4.10 10.30 12.37
C HIS A 784 -4.02 9.05 13.27
N VAL A 785 -4.20 9.19 14.59
CA VAL A 785 -4.15 8.09 15.56
C VAL A 785 -5.57 7.68 15.95
N LYS A 786 -6.02 6.53 15.45
CA LYS A 786 -7.30 5.91 15.81
C LYS A 786 -7.16 5.12 17.10
N ASP A 787 -8.29 4.84 17.76
CA ASP A 787 -8.38 4.01 18.97
C ASP A 787 -7.45 4.43 20.13
N PHE A 788 -7.03 5.71 20.16
CA PHE A 788 -6.00 6.19 21.08
C PHE A 788 -6.45 6.15 22.53
N ARG A 789 -5.78 5.32 23.34
CA ARG A 789 -6.14 5.03 24.73
C ARG A 789 -4.91 4.79 25.60
N PHE A 790 -5.05 5.06 26.90
CA PHE A 790 -4.09 4.57 27.89
C PHE A 790 -4.10 3.03 27.91
N HIS A 791 -2.92 2.41 27.99
CA HIS A 791 -2.77 0.95 27.97
C HIS A 791 -2.25 0.41 29.31
N LYS A 792 -1.10 0.91 29.78
CA LYS A 792 -0.53 0.64 31.11
C LYS A 792 0.50 1.70 31.47
N SER A 793 1.02 1.70 32.70
CA SER A 793 2.27 2.38 33.03
C SER A 793 3.21 1.46 33.81
N TYR A 794 4.49 1.83 33.83
CA TYR A 794 5.56 1.13 34.54
C TYR A 794 6.62 2.14 34.99
N PHE A 795 7.47 1.76 35.94
CA PHE A 795 8.56 2.61 36.41
C PHE A 795 9.90 2.12 35.86
N TRP A 796 10.66 3.05 35.26
CA TRP A 796 12.02 2.81 34.80
C TRP A 796 12.82 4.13 34.81
N GLY A 797 14.14 4.06 34.98
CA GLY A 797 15.00 5.25 34.88
C GLY A 797 14.69 6.37 35.88
N GLY A 798 14.06 6.05 37.02
CA GLY A 798 13.65 7.02 38.05
C GLY A 798 12.38 7.81 37.75
N THR A 799 11.58 7.42 36.74
CA THR A 799 10.31 8.08 36.40
C THR A 799 9.22 7.05 36.06
N GLU A 800 7.96 7.49 36.04
CA GLU A 800 6.87 6.72 35.44
C GLU A 800 6.95 6.85 33.92
N ILE A 801 6.70 5.75 33.20
CA ILE A 801 6.53 5.73 31.76
C ILE A 801 5.12 5.26 31.47
N LYS A 802 4.30 6.15 30.91
CA LYS A 802 2.93 5.84 30.49
C LYS A 802 2.94 5.28 29.08
N VAL A 803 2.30 4.15 28.88
CA VAL A 803 2.10 3.52 27.58
C VAL A 803 0.71 3.88 27.09
N TRP A 804 0.67 4.50 25.92
CA TRP A 804 -0.57 4.69 25.18
C TRP A 804 -0.58 3.73 23.99
N PHE A 805 -1.75 3.25 23.61
CA PHE A 805 -1.96 2.40 22.44
C PHE A 805 -2.85 3.14 21.45
N GLY A 806 -2.60 2.99 20.16
CA GLY A 806 -3.50 3.43 19.10
C GLY A 806 -3.18 2.74 17.77
N LYS A 807 -3.97 3.04 16.74
CA LYS A 807 -3.76 2.57 15.37
C LYS A 807 -3.40 3.72 14.42
N VAL A 808 -2.37 3.52 13.60
CA VAL A 808 -1.92 4.50 12.59
C VAL A 808 -1.75 3.77 11.27
N GLU A 809 -2.47 4.20 10.23
CA GLU A 809 -2.57 3.50 8.94
C GLU A 809 -2.83 1.98 9.05
N GLY A 810 -3.67 1.59 10.02
CA GLY A 810 -4.05 0.20 10.34
C GLY A 810 -3.16 -0.49 11.39
N LEU A 811 -1.91 -0.05 11.51
CA LEU A 811 -0.86 -0.68 12.31
C LEU A 811 -1.01 -0.39 13.81
N SER A 812 -0.65 -1.36 14.64
CA SER A 812 -0.60 -1.22 16.12
C SER A 812 0.61 -0.38 16.54
N VAL A 813 0.37 0.69 17.31
CA VAL A 813 1.43 1.59 17.80
C VAL A 813 1.34 1.77 19.31
N TYR A 814 2.45 1.51 20.00
CA TYR A 814 2.67 1.79 21.42
C TYR A 814 3.51 3.06 21.58
N PHE A 815 2.93 4.08 22.19
CA PHE A 815 3.56 5.37 22.43
C PHE A 815 4.07 5.44 23.87
N LEU A 816 5.39 5.55 24.05
CA LEU A 816 6.01 5.62 25.37
C LEU A 816 6.17 7.07 25.82
N GLU A 817 5.61 7.40 26.99
CA GLU A 817 5.62 8.74 27.57
C GLU A 817 6.29 8.78 28.96
N PRO A 818 7.62 8.91 29.02
CA PRO A 818 8.34 9.19 30.25
C PRO A 818 7.86 10.52 30.86
N GLN A 819 7.40 10.50 32.11
CA GLN A 819 6.87 11.68 32.80
C GLN A 819 7.96 12.68 33.26
N ASN A 820 9.19 12.54 32.73
CA ASN A 820 10.34 13.43 32.97
C ASN A 820 10.48 14.54 31.91
N GLY A 821 9.61 14.59 30.90
CA GLY A 821 9.59 15.65 29.90
C GLY A 821 10.72 15.61 28.85
N LEU A 822 11.46 14.51 28.72
CA LEU A 822 12.46 14.34 27.64
C LEU A 822 11.87 14.51 26.24
N PHE A 823 10.60 14.16 26.05
CA PHE A 823 9.90 14.17 24.77
C PHE A 823 8.94 15.36 24.58
N TRP A 824 8.89 16.29 25.54
CA TRP A 824 8.14 17.55 25.42
C TRP A 824 9.10 18.66 24.99
N LYS A 825 9.24 18.84 23.67
CA LYS A 825 10.25 19.73 23.04
C LYS A 825 9.73 20.46 21.79
N GLY A 826 8.51 20.18 21.35
CA GLY A 826 7.95 20.65 20.08
C GLY A 826 8.57 20.01 18.82
N CYS A 827 9.53 19.09 18.96
CA CYS A 827 10.21 18.46 17.83
C CYS A 827 10.70 17.02 18.09
N VAL A 828 10.86 16.27 16.98
CA VAL A 828 11.49 14.94 16.96
C VAL A 828 13.00 15.08 17.20
N TYR A 829 13.71 15.82 16.35
CA TYR A 829 15.16 16.04 16.41
C TYR A 829 15.52 17.52 16.60
N GLY A 830 16.79 17.78 16.91
CA GLY A 830 17.38 19.11 16.99
C GLY A 830 17.57 19.61 18.43
N CYS A 831 17.39 18.77 19.45
CA CYS A 831 17.74 19.11 20.82
C CYS A 831 19.21 18.75 21.10
N ASN A 832 19.87 19.59 21.89
CA ASN A 832 21.28 19.39 22.28
C ASN A 832 21.56 18.06 23.02
N ASN A 833 20.51 17.37 23.48
CA ASN A 833 20.57 16.09 24.17
C ASN A 833 19.83 14.94 23.44
N ASP A 834 19.65 14.99 22.12
CA ASP A 834 18.98 13.93 21.34
C ASP A 834 19.53 12.51 21.62
N GLY A 835 20.84 12.35 21.81
CA GLY A 835 21.45 11.07 22.18
C GLY A 835 21.03 10.54 23.56
N GLU A 836 20.80 11.43 24.53
CA GLU A 836 20.25 11.09 25.85
C GLU A 836 18.76 10.73 25.73
N ARG A 837 17.97 11.57 25.03
CA ARG A 837 16.54 11.35 24.79
C ARG A 837 16.31 9.96 24.19
N PHE A 838 16.96 9.64 23.07
CA PHE A 838 16.74 8.38 22.39
C PHE A 838 17.40 7.19 23.10
N GLY A 839 18.53 7.37 23.78
CA GLY A 839 19.12 6.35 24.66
C GLY A 839 18.16 5.92 25.77
N PHE A 840 17.51 6.88 26.44
CA PHE A 840 16.46 6.62 27.44
C PHE A 840 15.28 5.86 26.82
N PHE A 841 14.81 6.27 25.63
CA PHE A 841 13.71 5.59 24.93
C PHE A 841 14.05 4.14 24.53
N CYS A 842 15.28 3.86 24.07
CA CYS A 842 15.68 2.50 23.71
C CYS A 842 15.61 1.54 24.90
N HIS A 843 16.10 1.97 26.07
CA HIS A 843 15.91 1.23 27.31
C HIS A 843 14.42 1.07 27.66
N ALA A 844 13.66 2.16 27.63
CA ALA A 844 12.24 2.14 27.94
C ALA A 844 11.46 1.15 27.05
N ALA A 845 11.78 1.07 25.76
CA ALA A 845 11.16 0.15 24.81
C ALA A 845 11.47 -1.33 25.12
N LEU A 846 12.73 -1.64 25.44
CA LEU A 846 13.13 -2.99 25.85
C LEU A 846 12.49 -3.39 27.19
N GLU A 847 12.42 -2.46 28.15
CA GLU A 847 11.75 -2.65 29.43
C GLU A 847 10.23 -2.85 29.26
N PHE A 848 9.59 -2.11 28.34
CA PHE A 848 8.17 -2.28 28.01
C PHE A 848 7.87 -3.68 27.44
N LEU A 849 8.74 -4.19 26.57
CA LEU A 849 8.65 -5.55 26.03
C LEU A 849 8.78 -6.60 27.14
N LEU A 850 9.83 -6.49 27.96
CA LEU A 850 10.10 -7.38 29.09
C LEU A 850 8.93 -7.40 30.09
N GLN A 851 8.52 -6.23 30.61
CA GLN A 851 7.39 -6.09 31.54
C GLN A 851 6.02 -6.25 30.85
N GLY A 852 5.98 -6.54 29.56
CA GLY A 852 4.76 -6.93 28.83
C GLY A 852 4.62 -8.42 28.60
N GLY A 853 5.69 -9.21 28.78
CA GLY A 853 5.71 -10.59 28.30
C GLY A 853 5.64 -10.69 26.78
N PHE A 854 6.08 -9.64 26.06
CA PHE A 854 6.19 -9.69 24.60
C PHE A 854 7.43 -10.51 24.23
N HIS A 855 7.26 -11.54 23.41
CA HIS A 855 8.36 -12.38 22.91
C HIS A 855 8.40 -12.33 21.38
N PRO A 856 8.80 -11.20 20.78
CA PRO A 856 8.87 -11.06 19.33
C PRO A 856 9.94 -11.98 18.73
N ASP A 857 9.71 -12.44 17.51
CA ASP A 857 10.72 -13.11 16.70
C ASP A 857 11.84 -12.14 16.29
N ILE A 858 11.45 -10.92 15.92
CA ILE A 858 12.33 -9.87 15.41
C ILE A 858 12.09 -8.57 16.18
N ILE A 859 13.17 -7.96 16.67
CA ILE A 859 13.18 -6.55 17.06
C ILE A 859 13.96 -5.79 15.97
N HIS A 860 13.23 -5.04 15.15
CA HIS A 860 13.79 -4.26 14.06
C HIS A 860 14.04 -2.82 14.53
N SER A 861 15.31 -2.44 14.62
CA SER A 861 15.75 -1.09 14.99
C SER A 861 16.23 -0.32 13.76
N HIS A 862 15.88 0.96 13.68
CA HIS A 862 16.21 1.84 12.56
C HIS A 862 17.10 3.04 12.97
N ASP A 863 18.20 3.19 12.24
CA ASP A 863 19.17 4.29 12.30
C ASP A 863 19.81 4.56 13.69
N TRP A 864 20.75 5.49 13.75
CA TRP A 864 21.54 5.84 14.94
C TRP A 864 20.71 6.13 16.21
N SER A 865 19.47 6.58 16.04
CA SER A 865 18.58 6.97 17.13
C SER A 865 18.03 5.77 17.90
N SER A 866 17.77 4.63 17.24
CA SER A 866 17.39 3.39 17.90
C SER A 866 18.51 2.35 17.99
N ALA A 867 19.69 2.64 17.41
CA ALA A 867 20.91 1.85 17.54
C ALA A 867 21.22 1.32 18.97
N PRO A 868 20.94 2.04 20.08
CA PRO A 868 21.14 1.51 21.42
C PRO A 868 20.38 0.22 21.73
N VAL A 869 19.20 -0.01 21.12
CA VAL A 869 18.43 -1.26 21.29
C VAL A 869 19.31 -2.49 21.04
N ALA A 870 20.14 -2.48 19.99
CA ALA A 870 20.90 -3.65 19.57
C ALA A 870 21.88 -4.16 20.64
N TRP A 871 22.68 -3.27 21.24
CA TRP A 871 23.60 -3.68 22.30
C TRP A 871 22.90 -3.83 23.65
N LEU A 872 21.95 -2.95 24.00
CA LEU A 872 21.24 -3.04 25.27
C LEU A 872 20.48 -4.37 25.38
N PHE A 873 19.82 -4.79 24.30
CA PHE A 873 19.16 -6.09 24.23
C PHE A 873 20.15 -7.23 24.53
N LYS A 874 21.24 -7.31 23.77
CA LYS A 874 22.23 -8.39 23.89
C LYS A 874 22.93 -8.39 25.25
N GLU A 875 23.37 -7.22 25.73
CA GLU A 875 24.10 -7.01 26.99
C GLU A 875 23.22 -7.20 28.25
N GLN A 876 21.93 -6.88 28.19
CA GLN A 876 21.09 -6.73 29.41
C GLN A 876 19.79 -7.53 29.40
N TYR A 877 19.13 -7.76 28.26
CA TYR A 877 17.77 -8.31 28.21
C TYR A 877 17.65 -9.76 27.72
N THR A 878 18.61 -10.26 26.91
CA THR A 878 18.59 -11.63 26.36
C THR A 878 18.25 -12.72 27.37
N HIS A 879 18.81 -12.61 28.59
CA HIS A 879 18.70 -13.64 29.63
C HIS A 879 17.41 -13.59 30.46
N TYR A 880 16.58 -12.54 30.32
CA TYR A 880 15.34 -12.36 31.10
C TYR A 880 14.07 -12.80 30.35
N GLY A 881 14.19 -13.76 29.43
CA GLY A 881 13.07 -14.36 28.69
C GLY A 881 12.95 -13.93 27.23
N LEU A 882 13.72 -12.94 26.77
CA LEU A 882 13.78 -12.52 25.37
C LEU A 882 14.78 -13.33 24.52
N SER A 883 15.24 -14.49 25.01
CA SER A 883 16.35 -15.27 24.45
C SER A 883 16.15 -15.85 23.04
N LYS A 884 14.93 -15.78 22.49
CA LYS A 884 14.61 -16.20 21.11
C LYS A 884 14.49 -15.04 20.11
N SER A 885 14.51 -13.79 20.58
CA SER A 885 14.31 -12.61 19.72
C SER A 885 15.60 -12.24 19.02
N CYS A 886 15.57 -12.04 17.70
CA CYS A 886 16.71 -11.59 16.92
C CYS A 886 16.64 -10.08 16.64
N ILE A 887 17.81 -9.43 16.63
CA ILE A 887 17.97 -8.01 16.32
C ILE A 887 18.26 -7.83 14.84
N VAL A 888 17.43 -7.04 14.16
CA VAL A 888 17.68 -6.57 12.79
C VAL A 888 17.86 -5.06 12.80
N PHE A 889 18.90 -4.56 12.14
CA PHE A 889 19.25 -3.13 12.18
C PHE A 889 19.34 -2.50 10.78
N THR A 890 18.50 -1.49 10.49
CA THR A 890 18.53 -0.77 9.21
C THR A 890 19.21 0.60 9.33
N ILE A 891 20.25 0.81 8.53
CA ILE A 891 20.92 2.10 8.37
C ILE A 891 20.21 2.91 7.28
N HIS A 892 19.59 4.04 7.64
CA HIS A 892 18.97 4.94 6.66
C HIS A 892 19.93 6.03 6.15
N ASN A 893 20.86 6.51 6.98
CA ASN A 893 21.92 7.42 6.54
C ASN A 893 23.16 7.38 7.45
N LEU A 894 24.26 6.79 6.96
CA LEU A 894 25.48 6.54 7.74
C LEU A 894 26.20 7.82 8.23
N GLU A 895 25.92 8.99 7.64
CA GLU A 895 26.50 10.27 8.06
C GLU A 895 26.07 10.70 9.47
N PHE A 896 24.93 10.21 9.97
CA PHE A 896 24.43 10.52 11.30
C PHE A 896 24.77 9.41 12.30
N GLY A 897 25.40 9.78 13.42
CA GLY A 897 25.61 8.87 14.54
C GLY A 897 26.42 7.60 14.24
N ALA A 898 27.33 7.64 13.25
CA ALA A 898 28.15 6.50 12.79
C ALA A 898 28.82 5.67 13.92
N HIS A 899 29.17 6.30 15.05
CA HIS A 899 29.74 5.60 16.22
C HIS A 899 28.71 4.71 16.96
N LEU A 900 27.44 5.15 17.07
CA LEU A 900 26.34 4.35 17.61
C LEU A 900 25.97 3.24 16.63
N ILE A 901 25.92 3.55 15.34
CA ILE A 901 25.75 2.56 14.26
C ILE A 901 26.81 1.46 14.36
N GLY A 902 28.09 1.80 14.51
CA GLY A 902 29.17 0.81 14.67
C GLY A 902 29.03 -0.08 15.90
N LYS A 903 28.55 0.45 17.04
CA LYS A 903 28.20 -0.40 18.18
C LYS A 903 27.00 -1.30 17.83
N ALA A 904 25.93 -0.78 17.24
CA ALA A 904 24.78 -1.61 16.85
C ALA A 904 25.13 -2.73 15.85
N MET A 905 25.95 -2.43 14.84
CA MET A 905 26.46 -3.41 13.85
C MET A 905 27.25 -4.56 14.50
N THR A 906 27.89 -4.32 15.66
CA THR A 906 28.54 -5.40 16.43
C THR A 906 27.49 -6.40 16.96
N PHE A 907 26.40 -5.91 17.54
CA PHE A 907 25.43 -6.71 18.30
C PHE A 907 24.17 -7.16 17.53
N ALA A 908 23.83 -6.54 16.41
CA ALA A 908 22.72 -6.97 15.56
C ALA A 908 23.00 -8.33 14.90
N ASP A 909 22.00 -9.20 14.76
CA ASP A 909 22.17 -10.54 14.16
C ASP A 909 22.22 -10.45 12.63
N LYS A 910 21.37 -9.60 12.05
CA LYS A 910 21.48 -9.11 10.66
C LYS A 910 21.38 -7.59 10.62
N ALA A 911 21.99 -6.98 9.63
CA ALA A 911 21.90 -5.54 9.38
C ALA A 911 21.66 -5.27 7.90
N THR A 912 21.06 -4.13 7.59
CA THR A 912 20.84 -3.73 6.21
C THR A 912 20.92 -2.21 6.02
N THR A 913 20.98 -1.78 4.77
CA THR A 913 20.79 -0.39 4.37
C THR A 913 19.93 -0.34 3.11
N VAL A 914 19.38 0.84 2.85
CA VAL A 914 18.23 1.07 1.96
C VAL A 914 18.52 0.99 0.44
N SER A 915 19.59 0.30 0.04
CA SER A 915 20.06 0.13 -1.35
C SER A 915 21.23 -0.88 -1.45
N PRO A 916 21.21 -1.82 -2.42
CA PRO A 916 22.37 -2.61 -2.83
C PRO A 916 23.60 -1.79 -3.22
N THR A 917 23.46 -0.76 -4.07
CA THR A 917 24.61 0.06 -4.48
C THR A 917 25.19 0.85 -3.29
N TYR A 918 24.34 1.41 -2.42
CA TYR A 918 24.80 2.13 -1.23
C TYR A 918 25.50 1.20 -0.23
N SER A 919 25.04 -0.05 -0.09
CA SER A 919 25.73 -1.03 0.78
C SER A 919 27.16 -1.32 0.28
N GLN A 920 27.39 -1.28 -1.04
CA GLN A 920 28.74 -1.34 -1.62
C GLN A 920 29.52 -0.02 -1.45
N GLU A 921 28.89 1.14 -1.67
CA GLU A 921 29.52 2.46 -1.47
C GLU A 921 30.05 2.63 -0.03
N VAL A 922 29.31 2.17 0.99
CA VAL A 922 29.73 2.26 2.41
C VAL A 922 30.55 1.08 2.91
N SER A 923 30.74 0.02 2.11
CA SER A 923 31.39 -1.23 2.54
C SER A 923 32.80 -1.04 3.11
N GLY A 924 33.55 -0.07 2.58
CA GLY A 924 34.90 0.29 3.04
C GLY A 924 34.96 1.18 4.29
N ASN A 925 33.82 1.59 4.85
CA ASN A 925 33.78 2.38 6.08
C ASN A 925 34.23 1.51 7.29
N PRO A 926 35.15 1.97 8.17
CA PRO A 926 35.59 1.22 9.35
C PRO A 926 34.47 0.74 10.29
N VAL A 927 33.30 1.39 10.26
CA VAL A 927 32.09 1.02 11.01
C VAL A 927 31.33 -0.17 10.40
N ILE A 928 31.50 -0.44 9.10
CA ILE A 928 30.75 -1.44 8.33
C ILE A 928 31.64 -2.61 7.90
N ALA A 929 32.88 -2.34 7.50
CA ALA A 929 33.83 -3.33 7.00
C ALA A 929 34.01 -4.61 7.88
N PRO A 930 34.01 -4.54 9.23
CA PRO A 930 34.09 -5.74 10.08
C PRO A 930 32.84 -6.64 10.07
N HIS A 931 31.73 -6.17 9.49
CA HIS A 931 30.40 -6.78 9.62
C HIS A 931 29.74 -7.13 8.28
N LEU A 932 30.49 -7.06 7.17
CA LEU A 932 29.98 -7.31 5.81
C LEU A 932 29.31 -8.68 5.61
N TYR A 933 29.68 -9.69 6.40
CA TYR A 933 29.07 -11.02 6.35
C TYR A 933 27.58 -11.05 6.77
N LYS A 934 27.11 -10.01 7.46
CA LYS A 934 25.72 -9.85 7.93
C LYS A 934 25.11 -8.50 7.53
N PHE A 935 25.66 -7.83 6.51
CA PHE A 935 25.21 -6.53 6.03
C PHE A 935 24.73 -6.60 4.59
N HIS A 936 23.44 -6.37 4.39
CA HIS A 936 22.75 -6.53 3.09
C HIS A 936 22.18 -5.20 2.60
N GLY A 937 21.96 -5.04 1.29
CA GLY A 937 21.28 -3.86 0.72
C GLY A 937 19.89 -4.21 0.21
N ILE A 938 18.85 -3.50 0.66
CA ILE A 938 17.46 -3.70 0.24
C ILE A 938 16.88 -2.33 -0.17
N VAL A 939 16.41 -2.19 -1.40
CA VAL A 939 15.81 -0.94 -1.92
C VAL A 939 14.47 -0.69 -1.20
N ASN A 940 14.17 0.56 -0.81
CA ASN A 940 12.86 0.92 -0.29
C ASN A 940 11.79 0.98 -1.37
N GLY A 941 10.55 0.63 -1.03
CA GLY A 941 9.39 0.97 -1.86
C GLY A 941 8.83 2.36 -1.56
N ILE A 942 7.83 2.78 -2.36
CA ILE A 942 6.87 3.84 -2.01
C ILE A 942 5.52 3.27 -1.60
N ASP A 943 4.74 4.05 -0.86
CA ASP A 943 3.37 3.70 -0.48
C ASP A 943 2.39 4.01 -1.64
N PRO A 944 1.73 3.00 -2.25
CA PRO A 944 0.77 3.20 -3.34
C PRO A 944 -0.63 3.63 -2.86
N ASP A 945 -0.86 3.83 -1.56
CA ASP A 945 -2.06 4.50 -1.02
C ASP A 945 -1.86 6.02 -0.88
N ILE A 946 -0.62 6.45 -0.60
CA ILE A 946 -0.24 7.88 -0.53
C ILE A 946 0.05 8.43 -1.94
N TRP A 947 0.77 7.65 -2.76
CA TRP A 947 1.25 8.09 -4.07
C TRP A 947 0.44 7.44 -5.21
N ASP A 948 -0.86 7.74 -5.28
CA ASP A 948 -1.77 7.19 -6.29
C ASP A 948 -2.40 8.25 -7.21
N PRO A 949 -1.90 8.45 -8.45
CA PRO A 949 -2.53 9.38 -9.41
C PRO A 949 -3.99 9.07 -9.76
N LEU A 950 -4.49 7.86 -9.45
CA LEU A 950 -5.90 7.52 -9.61
C LEU A 950 -6.76 8.06 -8.43
N ASN A 951 -6.22 8.23 -7.22
CA ASN A 951 -6.99 8.61 -6.02
C ASN A 951 -6.49 9.85 -5.27
N ASP A 952 -5.39 10.45 -5.71
CA ASP A 952 -4.88 11.73 -5.23
C ASP A 952 -5.94 12.84 -5.39
N LYS A 953 -6.03 13.69 -4.36
CA LYS A 953 -6.97 14.81 -4.22
C LYS A 953 -6.30 16.17 -4.44
N PHE A 954 -4.98 16.20 -4.63
CA PHE A 954 -4.19 17.41 -4.84
C PHE A 954 -3.92 17.72 -6.32
N ILE A 955 -4.34 16.84 -7.23
CA ILE A 955 -4.25 16.97 -8.68
C ILE A 955 -5.62 17.25 -9.31
N PRO A 956 -5.70 17.99 -10.43
CA PRO A 956 -6.99 18.42 -11.00
C PRO A 956 -7.77 17.30 -11.71
N ILE A 957 -7.07 16.28 -12.23
CA ILE A 957 -7.65 15.14 -12.93
C ILE A 957 -6.94 13.87 -12.44
N SER A 958 -7.70 12.85 -12.04
CA SER A 958 -7.16 11.53 -11.70
C SER A 958 -6.78 10.75 -12.97
N TYR A 959 -5.62 10.10 -13.00
CA TYR A 959 -5.11 9.39 -14.17
C TYR A 959 -4.43 8.05 -13.84
N THR A 960 -4.31 7.19 -14.85
CA THR A 960 -3.52 5.95 -14.85
C THR A 960 -2.54 5.95 -16.04
N SER A 961 -1.79 4.87 -16.28
CA SER A 961 -0.75 4.86 -17.34
C SER A 961 -1.34 5.05 -18.75
N GLU A 962 -2.62 4.75 -18.94
CA GLU A 962 -3.33 4.84 -20.22
C GLU A 962 -3.71 6.27 -20.61
N ASN A 963 -3.99 7.16 -19.65
CA ASN A 963 -4.35 8.57 -19.89
C ASN A 963 -3.36 9.57 -19.24
N VAL A 964 -2.13 9.12 -18.97
CA VAL A 964 -1.05 9.91 -18.36
C VAL A 964 -0.80 11.26 -19.05
N VAL A 965 -0.92 11.33 -20.38
CA VAL A 965 -0.65 12.57 -21.14
C VAL A 965 -1.67 13.67 -20.78
N GLU A 966 -2.95 13.32 -20.68
CA GLU A 966 -4.04 14.24 -20.33
C GLU A 966 -3.93 14.69 -18.86
N GLY A 967 -3.74 13.74 -17.96
CA GLY A 967 -3.60 14.01 -16.52
C GLY A 967 -2.40 14.90 -16.20
N LYS A 968 -1.23 14.64 -16.82
CA LYS A 968 -0.04 15.48 -16.66
C LYS A 968 -0.19 16.85 -17.33
N ALA A 969 -0.89 16.96 -18.45
CA ALA A 969 -1.16 18.26 -19.10
C ALA A 969 -2.01 19.17 -18.19
N ALA A 970 -3.13 18.65 -17.67
CA ALA A 970 -3.99 19.39 -16.74
C ALA A 970 -3.26 19.74 -15.44
N ALA A 971 -2.45 18.82 -14.91
CA ALA A 971 -1.61 19.08 -13.74
C ALA A 971 -0.53 20.15 -14.01
N LYS A 972 0.08 20.19 -15.20
CA LYS A 972 1.04 21.23 -15.61
C LYS A 972 0.35 22.60 -15.67
N GLU A 973 -0.82 22.69 -16.29
CA GLU A 973 -1.59 23.94 -16.38
C GLU A 973 -1.97 24.47 -14.98
N ALA A 974 -2.49 23.60 -14.11
CA ALA A 974 -2.83 23.95 -12.73
C ALA A 974 -1.60 24.35 -11.91
N LEU A 975 -0.44 23.70 -12.11
CA LEU A 975 0.83 24.07 -11.48
C LEU A 975 1.33 25.43 -11.96
N GLN A 976 1.26 25.70 -13.27
CA GLN A 976 1.62 26.98 -13.87
C GLN A 976 0.73 28.10 -13.31
N GLN A 977 -0.59 27.89 -13.29
CA GLN A 977 -1.57 28.83 -12.74
C GLN A 977 -1.33 29.09 -11.24
N LYS A 978 -1.21 28.04 -10.40
CA LYS A 978 -1.01 28.15 -8.95
C LYS A 978 0.27 28.91 -8.57
N LEU A 979 1.31 28.85 -9.42
CA LEU A 979 2.62 29.48 -9.17
C LEU A 979 2.84 30.80 -9.92
N GLY A 980 1.89 31.24 -10.76
CA GLY A 980 2.01 32.46 -11.56
C GLY A 980 3.02 32.35 -12.71
N LEU A 981 3.29 31.14 -13.19
CA LEU A 981 4.10 30.90 -14.38
C LEU A 981 3.26 31.11 -15.64
N LYS A 982 3.92 31.33 -16.77
CA LYS A 982 3.27 31.37 -18.08
C LYS A 982 2.63 30.01 -18.38
N GLN A 983 1.34 30.00 -18.66
CA GLN A 983 0.64 28.86 -19.24
C GLN A 983 1.15 28.64 -20.67
N ALA A 984 1.87 27.55 -20.88
CA ALA A 984 2.46 27.17 -22.16
C ALA A 984 2.92 25.70 -22.10
N ASP A 985 2.80 24.95 -23.19
CA ASP A 985 3.50 23.66 -23.27
C ASP A 985 4.99 23.91 -23.54
N LEU A 986 5.74 23.90 -22.45
CA LEU A 986 7.19 23.95 -22.37
C LEU A 986 7.65 22.83 -21.42
N PRO A 987 8.90 22.36 -21.53
CA PRO A 987 9.45 21.38 -20.60
C PRO A 987 9.63 22.03 -19.21
N LEU A 988 8.98 21.45 -18.20
CA LEU A 988 8.99 21.88 -16.81
C LEU A 988 9.84 20.92 -15.96
N VAL A 989 10.90 21.44 -15.36
CA VAL A 989 11.77 20.70 -14.43
C VAL A 989 11.33 20.96 -12.98
N GLY A 990 10.86 19.93 -12.30
CA GLY A 990 10.56 19.96 -10.87
C GLY A 990 11.75 19.55 -10.00
N ILE A 991 11.90 20.18 -8.84
CA ILE A 991 12.96 19.90 -7.86
C ILE A 991 12.33 19.88 -6.46
N ILE A 992 12.17 18.69 -5.86
CA ILE A 992 11.56 18.51 -4.53
C ILE A 992 12.61 17.90 -3.59
N THR A 993 13.22 18.70 -2.72
CA THR A 993 14.31 18.24 -1.84
C THR A 993 14.64 19.19 -0.69
N ARG A 994 15.27 18.67 0.37
CA ARG A 994 15.88 19.50 1.43
C ARG A 994 17.14 20.16 0.88
N LEU A 995 17.32 21.46 1.10
CA LEU A 995 18.45 22.23 0.56
C LEU A 995 19.69 22.08 1.45
N THR A 996 20.38 20.94 1.33
CA THR A 996 21.62 20.61 2.05
C THR A 996 22.75 20.23 1.08
N HIS A 997 24.00 20.23 1.56
CA HIS A 997 25.16 19.86 0.73
C HIS A 997 25.03 18.45 0.11
N GLN A 998 24.48 17.47 0.85
CA GLN A 998 24.16 16.13 0.35
C GLN A 998 23.35 16.17 -0.95
N LYS A 999 22.36 17.07 -1.03
CA LYS A 999 21.41 17.15 -2.15
C LYS A 999 21.92 17.99 -3.33
N GLY A 1000 23.23 18.30 -3.35
CA GLY A 1000 23.88 18.93 -4.49
C GLY A 1000 23.41 20.35 -4.75
N ILE A 1001 23.31 21.20 -3.73
CA ILE A 1001 22.82 22.59 -3.88
C ILE A 1001 23.54 23.41 -4.95
N HIS A 1002 24.83 23.16 -5.25
CA HIS A 1002 25.53 23.80 -6.38
C HIS A 1002 25.05 23.28 -7.74
N LEU A 1003 24.71 22.00 -7.83
CA LEU A 1003 24.15 21.34 -9.01
C LEU A 1003 22.70 21.78 -9.26
N ILE A 1004 21.90 21.92 -8.21
CA ILE A 1004 20.55 22.52 -8.26
C ILE A 1004 20.63 23.95 -8.80
N LYS A 1005 21.51 24.80 -8.24
CA LYS A 1005 21.70 26.17 -8.70
C LYS A 1005 22.14 26.23 -10.17
N HIS A 1006 23.00 25.32 -10.62
CA HIS A 1006 23.41 25.22 -12.03
C HIS A 1006 22.25 24.82 -12.94
N ALA A 1007 21.53 23.75 -12.60
CA ALA A 1007 20.41 23.23 -13.39
C ALA A 1007 19.31 24.28 -13.60
N ILE A 1008 18.99 25.09 -12.57
CA ILE A 1008 18.02 26.19 -12.67
C ILE A 1008 18.39 27.16 -13.81
N TRP A 1009 19.65 27.62 -13.88
CA TRP A 1009 20.08 28.52 -14.97
C TRP A 1009 20.03 27.81 -16.33
N ARG A 1010 20.51 26.56 -16.41
CA ARG A 1010 20.54 25.80 -17.67
C ARG A 1010 19.14 25.51 -18.22
N THR A 1011 18.15 25.21 -17.38
CA THR A 1011 16.75 25.04 -17.82
C THR A 1011 16.19 26.32 -18.43
N LEU A 1012 16.50 27.49 -17.85
CA LEU A 1012 16.03 28.78 -18.35
C LEU A 1012 16.73 29.23 -19.64
N GLU A 1013 18.01 28.87 -19.81
CA GLU A 1013 18.78 29.06 -21.05
C GLU A 1013 18.24 28.19 -22.20
N TRP A 1014 17.72 26.98 -21.91
CA TRP A 1014 17.06 26.09 -22.88
C TRP A 1014 15.56 26.37 -23.08
N ASN A 1015 15.08 27.55 -22.68
CA ASN A 1015 13.68 27.99 -22.80
C ASN A 1015 12.65 27.10 -22.06
N GLY A 1016 13.09 26.31 -21.08
CA GLY A 1016 12.20 25.55 -20.18
C GLY A 1016 11.67 26.39 -19.01
N GLN A 1017 10.87 25.74 -18.18
CA GLN A 1017 10.39 26.24 -16.88
C GLN A 1017 10.99 25.42 -15.74
N VAL A 1018 11.11 26.03 -14.55
CA VAL A 1018 11.66 25.36 -13.36
C VAL A 1018 10.88 25.71 -12.09
N VAL A 1019 10.52 24.67 -11.34
CA VAL A 1019 9.85 24.77 -10.05
C VAL A 1019 10.67 24.04 -9.00
N LEU A 1020 11.01 24.72 -7.91
CA LEU A 1020 11.70 24.15 -6.76
C LEU A 1020 10.82 24.26 -5.51
N LEU A 1021 10.74 23.17 -4.76
CA LEU A 1021 10.09 23.08 -3.46
C LEU A 1021 11.05 22.51 -2.41
N GLY A 1022 11.29 23.27 -1.33
CA GLY A 1022 12.00 22.80 -0.15
C GLY A 1022 12.85 23.87 0.55
N SER A 1023 13.12 23.64 1.84
CA SER A 1023 13.86 24.56 2.71
C SER A 1023 15.28 24.06 3.07
N ALA A 1024 16.13 24.98 3.53
CA ALA A 1024 17.45 24.69 4.08
C ALA A 1024 17.44 24.79 5.63
N PRO A 1025 17.96 23.80 6.37
CA PRO A 1025 18.19 23.92 7.81
C PRO A 1025 19.28 24.93 8.19
N ASP A 1026 20.23 25.22 7.29
CA ASP A 1026 21.25 26.25 7.47
C ASP A 1026 20.70 27.61 6.98
N PRO A 1027 20.54 28.64 7.86
CA PRO A 1027 20.02 29.94 7.45
C PRO A 1027 20.83 30.63 6.36
N ARG A 1028 22.13 30.32 6.23
CA ARG A 1028 22.99 30.86 5.17
C ARG A 1028 22.59 30.29 3.82
N ILE A 1029 22.32 28.98 3.76
CA ILE A 1029 21.85 28.30 2.54
C ILE A 1029 20.43 28.76 2.21
N GLN A 1030 19.56 28.93 3.20
CA GLN A 1030 18.20 29.47 3.01
C GLN A 1030 18.26 30.87 2.38
N ASN A 1031 19.04 31.78 2.96
CA ASN A 1031 19.22 33.14 2.44
C ASN A 1031 19.85 33.16 1.03
N ASP A 1032 20.78 32.25 0.74
CA ASP A 1032 21.37 32.05 -0.59
C ASP A 1032 20.30 31.71 -1.65
N PHE A 1033 19.33 30.85 -1.30
CA PHE A 1033 18.22 30.49 -2.18
C PHE A 1033 17.13 31.57 -2.23
N VAL A 1034 16.88 32.32 -1.16
CA VAL A 1034 16.01 33.52 -1.18
C VAL A 1034 16.57 34.59 -2.13
N ASN A 1035 17.88 34.85 -2.07
CA ASN A 1035 18.55 35.79 -2.97
C ASN A 1035 18.48 35.31 -4.44
N LEU A 1036 18.60 34.00 -4.68
CA LEU A 1036 18.39 33.43 -6.02
C LEU A 1036 16.94 33.57 -6.48
N ALA A 1037 15.96 33.28 -5.62
CA ALA A 1037 14.53 33.42 -5.92
C ALA A 1037 14.17 34.86 -6.29
N ASN A 1038 14.67 35.85 -5.54
CA ASN A 1038 14.47 37.26 -5.83
C ASN A 1038 15.07 37.66 -7.19
N LYS A 1039 16.31 37.22 -7.49
CA LYS A 1039 16.96 37.47 -8.80
C LYS A 1039 16.18 36.84 -9.96
N LEU A 1040 15.70 35.60 -9.77
CA LEU A 1040 14.89 34.90 -10.78
C LEU A 1040 13.54 35.59 -10.97
N HIS A 1041 12.88 36.05 -9.90
CA HIS A 1041 11.63 36.79 -10.01
C HIS A 1041 11.80 38.12 -10.76
N SER A 1042 12.95 38.80 -10.66
CA SER A 1042 13.21 40.04 -11.42
C SER A 1042 13.51 39.84 -12.92
N THR A 1043 13.61 38.63 -13.44
CA THR A 1043 14.10 38.38 -14.82
C THR A 1043 13.41 37.20 -15.53
N TYR A 1044 12.79 36.28 -14.78
CA TYR A 1044 12.19 35.02 -15.24
C TYR A 1044 10.92 34.70 -14.41
N ASN A 1045 10.15 35.70 -13.98
CA ASN A 1045 8.93 35.49 -13.18
C ASN A 1045 7.93 34.55 -13.86
N ASP A 1046 7.90 34.55 -15.19
CA ASP A 1046 7.05 33.73 -16.04
C ASP A 1046 7.52 32.27 -16.21
N ARG A 1047 8.76 31.94 -15.77
CA ARG A 1047 9.40 30.63 -15.99
C ARG A 1047 10.10 30.00 -14.78
N ALA A 1048 10.31 30.73 -13.69
CA ALA A 1048 11.02 30.22 -12.51
C ALA A 1048 10.27 30.51 -11.20
N ARG A 1049 9.98 29.47 -10.40
CA ARG A 1049 9.42 29.61 -9.05
C ARG A 1049 10.19 28.76 -8.02
N LEU A 1050 10.67 29.40 -6.96
CA LEU A 1050 11.34 28.77 -5.82
C LEU A 1050 10.44 28.94 -4.58
N VAL A 1051 9.89 27.83 -4.07
CA VAL A 1051 9.05 27.77 -2.87
C VAL A 1051 9.87 27.18 -1.75
N LEU A 1052 10.39 28.04 -0.86
CA LEU A 1052 11.45 27.69 0.09
C LEU A 1052 10.93 27.19 1.45
N THR A 1053 9.80 26.48 1.41
CA THR A 1053 9.04 25.92 2.54
C THR A 1053 8.71 24.44 2.28
N TYR A 1054 7.97 23.81 3.19
CA TYR A 1054 7.30 22.53 2.95
C TYR A 1054 5.83 22.79 2.60
N ASP A 1055 5.32 22.15 1.56
CA ASP A 1055 3.92 22.19 1.12
C ASP A 1055 3.60 20.81 0.49
N GLU A 1056 2.86 19.99 1.23
CA GLU A 1056 2.53 18.61 0.84
C GLU A 1056 1.62 18.56 -0.40
N PRO A 1057 0.46 19.27 -0.46
CA PRO A 1057 -0.34 19.40 -1.67
C PRO A 1057 0.42 19.90 -2.91
N LEU A 1058 1.35 20.86 -2.77
CA LEU A 1058 2.16 21.34 -3.88
C LEU A 1058 3.18 20.31 -4.35
N SER A 1059 3.71 19.46 -3.46
CA SER A 1059 4.64 18.39 -3.86
C SER A 1059 3.98 17.40 -4.82
N HIS A 1060 2.74 16.97 -4.53
CA HIS A 1060 1.92 16.14 -5.42
C HIS A 1060 1.71 16.82 -6.78
N LEU A 1061 1.28 18.10 -6.78
CA LEU A 1061 1.04 18.85 -8.01
C LEU A 1061 2.32 19.04 -8.86
N ILE A 1062 3.51 19.13 -8.24
CA ILE A 1062 4.79 19.14 -8.95
C ILE A 1062 5.13 17.75 -9.50
N TYR A 1063 4.92 16.67 -8.74
CA TYR A 1063 5.14 15.30 -9.23
C TYR A 1063 4.25 14.95 -10.43
N SER A 1064 3.01 15.44 -10.48
CA SER A 1064 2.12 15.29 -11.65
C SER A 1064 2.43 16.26 -12.78
N GLY A 1065 2.65 17.55 -12.49
CA GLY A 1065 2.73 18.62 -13.50
C GLY A 1065 4.10 18.85 -14.14
N ALA A 1066 5.18 18.32 -13.56
CA ALA A 1066 6.51 18.35 -14.18
C ALA A 1066 6.64 17.33 -15.31
N ASP A 1067 7.50 17.61 -16.29
CA ASP A 1067 7.93 16.63 -17.29
C ASP A 1067 9.14 15.83 -16.74
N PHE A 1068 10.04 16.52 -16.03
CA PHE A 1068 11.27 15.96 -15.45
C PHE A 1068 11.39 16.27 -13.95
N ILE A 1069 11.89 15.32 -13.16
CA ILE A 1069 12.24 15.53 -11.74
C ILE A 1069 13.74 15.35 -11.53
N LEU A 1070 14.42 16.42 -11.10
CA LEU A 1070 15.88 16.44 -10.93
C LEU A 1070 16.29 16.03 -9.51
N VAL A 1071 17.15 15.02 -9.37
CA VAL A 1071 17.72 14.56 -8.09
C VAL A 1071 19.25 14.51 -8.18
N PRO A 1072 19.96 15.65 -8.02
CA PRO A 1072 21.40 15.75 -8.30
C PRO A 1072 22.24 15.49 -7.03
N SER A 1073 21.89 14.45 -6.27
CA SER A 1073 22.50 14.18 -4.96
C SER A 1073 23.96 13.73 -5.04
N ILE A 1074 24.79 14.25 -4.14
CA ILE A 1074 26.21 13.93 -3.99
C ILE A 1074 26.41 12.53 -3.40
N PHE A 1075 25.47 12.11 -2.55
CA PHE A 1075 25.23 10.71 -2.16
C PHE A 1075 23.76 10.57 -1.78
N GLU A 1076 23.15 9.42 -2.09
CA GLU A 1076 21.75 9.17 -1.80
C GLU A 1076 21.55 7.71 -1.35
N PRO A 1077 21.32 7.46 -0.05
CA PRO A 1077 21.16 6.09 0.45
C PRO A 1077 20.07 5.31 -0.28
N CYS A 1078 18.93 5.95 -0.57
CA CYS A 1078 17.89 5.36 -1.42
C CYS A 1078 17.30 6.40 -2.37
N GLY A 1079 16.73 7.46 -1.80
CA GLY A 1079 15.86 8.38 -2.52
C GLY A 1079 14.45 7.80 -2.66
N LEU A 1080 13.43 8.60 -2.30
CA LEU A 1080 12.03 8.30 -2.61
C LEU A 1080 11.51 9.19 -3.76
N THR A 1081 12.15 10.36 -3.95
CA THR A 1081 11.76 11.38 -4.93
C THR A 1081 11.67 10.86 -6.37
N GLN A 1082 12.59 9.98 -6.78
CA GLN A 1082 12.62 9.38 -8.11
C GLN A 1082 11.56 8.28 -8.29
N LEU A 1083 11.27 7.50 -7.24
CA LEU A 1083 10.20 6.50 -7.23
C LEU A 1083 8.83 7.19 -7.35
N THR A 1084 8.61 8.24 -6.56
CA THR A 1084 7.41 9.08 -6.64
C THR A 1084 7.28 9.76 -8.00
N ALA A 1085 8.39 10.26 -8.59
CA ALA A 1085 8.36 10.85 -9.93
C ALA A 1085 7.86 9.84 -10.99
N MET A 1086 8.43 8.63 -11.02
CA MET A 1086 8.04 7.57 -11.95
C MET A 1086 6.56 7.17 -11.75
N ARG A 1087 6.10 7.04 -10.50
CA ARG A 1087 4.70 6.74 -10.18
C ARG A 1087 3.70 7.77 -10.72
N TYR A 1088 4.09 9.03 -10.88
CA TYR A 1088 3.28 10.11 -11.47
C TYR A 1088 3.60 10.39 -12.95
N GLY A 1089 4.39 9.53 -13.61
CA GLY A 1089 4.75 9.66 -15.03
C GLY A 1089 5.76 10.77 -15.31
N SER A 1090 6.46 11.28 -14.30
CA SER A 1090 7.52 12.29 -14.43
C SER A 1090 8.89 11.65 -14.53
N ILE A 1091 9.69 12.03 -15.52
CA ILE A 1091 10.93 11.31 -15.84
C ILE A 1091 12.05 11.74 -14.88
N PRO A 1092 12.67 10.80 -14.13
CA PRO A 1092 13.73 11.13 -13.20
C PRO A 1092 15.05 11.45 -13.93
N VAL A 1093 15.71 12.52 -13.51
CA VAL A 1093 17.04 12.94 -13.96
C VAL A 1093 17.97 12.94 -12.75
N VAL A 1094 18.83 11.93 -12.64
CA VAL A 1094 19.54 11.61 -11.39
C VAL A 1094 21.04 11.46 -11.56
N ARG A 1095 21.78 11.69 -10.48
CA ARG A 1095 23.19 11.29 -10.42
C ARG A 1095 23.30 9.81 -10.05
N LYS A 1096 24.22 9.07 -10.67
CA LYS A 1096 24.54 7.68 -10.28
C LYS A 1096 25.20 7.64 -8.90
N THR A 1097 24.43 7.30 -7.86
CA THR A 1097 24.92 7.02 -6.50
C THR A 1097 23.81 6.32 -5.70
N GLY A 1098 24.18 5.35 -4.87
CA GLY A 1098 23.27 4.57 -4.02
C GLY A 1098 21.99 4.13 -4.75
N GLY A 1099 20.85 4.27 -4.06
CA GLY A 1099 19.56 3.82 -4.60
C GLY A 1099 19.07 4.58 -5.84
N LEU A 1100 19.61 5.76 -6.17
CA LEU A 1100 19.31 6.42 -7.45
C LEU A 1100 19.83 5.62 -8.64
N TYR A 1101 20.97 4.94 -8.48
CA TYR A 1101 21.49 4.04 -9.51
C TYR A 1101 20.72 2.71 -9.54
N ASP A 1102 20.37 2.14 -8.39
CA ASP A 1102 19.58 0.90 -8.33
C ASP A 1102 18.17 1.05 -8.96
N THR A 1103 17.57 2.24 -8.87
CA THR A 1103 16.16 2.46 -9.26
C THR A 1103 15.98 3.17 -10.61
N VAL A 1104 16.94 4.00 -11.04
CA VAL A 1104 16.89 4.65 -12.36
C VAL A 1104 17.79 3.91 -13.34
N PHE A 1105 17.16 3.29 -14.33
CA PHE A 1105 17.79 2.66 -15.49
C PHE A 1105 17.84 3.66 -16.63
N ASP A 1106 19.06 3.95 -17.05
CA ASP A 1106 19.39 4.90 -18.09
C ASP A 1106 18.96 4.49 -19.52
N VAL A 1107 18.22 5.37 -20.21
CA VAL A 1107 17.63 5.11 -21.54
C VAL A 1107 18.62 4.78 -22.67
N ASP A 1108 19.89 5.16 -22.57
CA ASP A 1108 20.88 4.85 -23.61
C ASP A 1108 21.77 3.66 -23.23
N HIS A 1109 22.15 3.55 -21.95
CA HIS A 1109 23.25 2.69 -21.50
C HIS A 1109 22.82 1.48 -20.65
N ASP A 1110 21.67 1.52 -19.96
CA ASP A 1110 21.31 0.49 -18.96
C ASP A 1110 20.32 -0.56 -19.48
N LYS A 1111 20.12 -0.70 -20.79
CA LYS A 1111 19.15 -1.66 -21.38
C LYS A 1111 19.35 -3.09 -20.87
N GLU A 1112 20.59 -3.57 -20.84
CA GLU A 1112 20.93 -4.90 -20.30
C GLU A 1112 20.68 -4.99 -18.78
N ARG A 1113 20.95 -3.90 -18.03
CA ARG A 1113 20.76 -3.83 -16.58
C ARG A 1113 19.27 -3.81 -16.19
N ALA A 1114 18.44 -3.10 -16.96
CA ALA A 1114 16.99 -3.11 -16.83
C ALA A 1114 16.43 -4.50 -17.13
N GLN A 1115 16.84 -5.10 -18.25
CA GLN A 1115 16.38 -6.43 -18.68
C GLN A 1115 16.71 -7.53 -17.66
N GLN A 1116 17.88 -7.46 -17.00
CA GLN A 1116 18.24 -8.37 -15.89
C GLN A 1116 17.30 -8.26 -14.68
N CYS A 1117 16.71 -7.09 -14.44
CA CYS A 1117 15.70 -6.86 -13.41
C CYS A 1117 14.25 -7.15 -13.88
N GLY A 1118 14.04 -7.53 -15.14
CA GLY A 1118 12.71 -7.68 -15.74
C GLY A 1118 12.02 -6.35 -16.06
N LEU A 1119 12.79 -5.28 -16.25
CA LEU A 1119 12.33 -3.91 -16.45
C LEU A 1119 12.86 -3.32 -17.77
N GLU A 1120 12.32 -2.16 -18.16
CA GLU A 1120 12.79 -1.34 -19.28
C GLU A 1120 13.38 -0.01 -18.76
N PRO A 1121 14.30 0.66 -19.50
CA PRO A 1121 14.91 1.92 -19.07
C PRO A 1121 13.91 3.03 -18.78
N ASN A 1122 14.07 3.72 -17.66
CA ASN A 1122 13.04 4.59 -17.06
C ASN A 1122 13.48 6.04 -16.80
N GLY A 1123 14.73 6.42 -17.09
CA GLY A 1123 15.15 7.81 -16.88
C GLY A 1123 16.53 8.16 -17.42
N PHE A 1124 17.05 9.30 -16.97
CA PHE A 1124 18.35 9.83 -17.37
C PHE A 1124 19.32 9.86 -16.20
N SER A 1125 20.48 9.22 -16.36
CA SER A 1125 21.54 9.24 -15.34
C SER A 1125 22.73 10.10 -15.76
N PHE A 1126 23.51 10.58 -14.78
CA PHE A 1126 24.83 11.17 -15.02
C PHE A 1126 25.89 10.78 -13.99
N ASP A 1127 27.13 10.81 -14.47
CA ASP A 1127 28.37 10.67 -13.71
C ASP A 1127 28.96 12.06 -13.37
N GLY A 1128 29.89 12.11 -12.42
CA GLY A 1128 30.47 13.36 -11.91
C GLY A 1128 29.61 14.03 -10.84
N ALA A 1129 30.20 14.96 -10.07
CA ALA A 1129 29.53 15.71 -8.99
C ALA A 1129 29.61 17.23 -9.23
N ASP A 1130 29.68 17.61 -10.51
CA ASP A 1130 30.01 18.92 -11.02
C ASP A 1130 29.00 19.40 -12.08
N ALA A 1131 29.19 20.63 -12.55
CA ALA A 1131 28.33 21.23 -13.56
C ALA A 1131 28.29 20.43 -14.87
N ALA A 1132 29.41 19.82 -15.26
CA ALA A 1132 29.51 19.05 -16.51
C ALA A 1132 28.67 17.77 -16.49
N GLY A 1133 28.58 17.06 -15.35
CA GLY A 1133 27.68 15.91 -15.21
C GLY A 1133 26.19 16.28 -15.35
N VAL A 1134 25.77 17.36 -14.68
CA VAL A 1134 24.40 17.89 -14.79
C VAL A 1134 24.08 18.33 -16.22
N ASP A 1135 25.02 19.03 -16.86
CA ASP A 1135 24.91 19.39 -18.27
C ASP A 1135 24.82 18.14 -19.15
N TYR A 1136 25.63 17.11 -18.91
CA TYR A 1136 25.59 15.88 -19.69
C TYR A 1136 24.19 15.25 -19.69
N ALA A 1137 23.54 15.13 -18.52
CA ALA A 1137 22.15 14.62 -18.44
C ALA A 1137 21.12 15.55 -19.08
N LEU A 1138 21.13 16.85 -18.79
CA LEU A 1138 20.11 17.78 -19.32
C LEU A 1138 20.23 18.00 -20.84
N ASN A 1139 21.44 17.84 -21.41
CA ASN A 1139 21.69 17.94 -22.84
C ASN A 1139 21.72 16.58 -23.57
N ARG A 1140 21.27 15.48 -22.93
CA ARG A 1140 21.66 14.11 -23.30
C ARG A 1140 21.04 13.51 -24.58
N GLN A 1141 21.86 13.02 -25.50
CA GLN A 1141 21.42 12.49 -26.80
C GLN A 1141 20.95 11.03 -26.74
N VAL A 1142 19.66 10.80 -27.04
CA VAL A 1142 19.10 9.44 -27.21
C VAL A 1142 19.36 8.90 -28.61
N TYR A 1143 19.89 7.68 -28.71
CA TYR A 1143 20.01 6.93 -29.97
C TYR A 1143 18.92 5.85 -30.07
N LEU A 1144 17.99 6.03 -31.00
CA LEU A 1144 16.97 5.03 -31.37
C LEU A 1144 17.15 4.63 -32.85
N LEU A 1145 17.04 3.33 -33.11
CA LEU A 1145 17.58 2.67 -34.31
C LEU A 1145 16.67 2.78 -35.54
N PHE A 1146 16.55 3.97 -36.12
CA PHE A 1146 15.94 4.10 -37.45
C PHE A 1146 16.90 3.64 -38.55
N SER A 1147 16.78 2.38 -38.93
CA SER A 1147 17.36 1.85 -40.16
C SER A 1147 16.46 2.17 -41.36
N ILE A 1148 17.08 2.43 -42.51
CA ILE A 1148 16.46 2.75 -43.81
C ILE A 1148 15.87 4.19 -43.89
N ILE A 1149 16.09 4.84 -45.04
CA ILE A 1149 15.66 6.21 -45.43
C ILE A 1149 16.31 7.38 -44.65
N SER A 1150 17.54 7.77 -45.03
CA SER A 1150 17.78 9.04 -45.78
C SER A 1150 19.27 9.40 -45.85
N SER A 1151 19.90 9.16 -47.01
CA SER A 1151 21.33 9.40 -47.22
C SER A 1151 21.64 10.82 -47.74
N LEU A 1152 21.31 11.89 -46.99
CA LEU A 1152 21.77 13.25 -47.33
C LEU A 1152 21.94 14.24 -46.16
N CYS A 1153 22.50 13.82 -45.01
CA CYS A 1153 22.98 14.78 -44.00
C CYS A 1153 24.19 14.25 -43.19
N MET A 1154 25.40 14.59 -43.62
CA MET A 1154 26.57 14.53 -42.73
C MET A 1154 26.66 15.79 -41.85
N PHE A 1155 27.21 15.65 -40.65
CA PHE A 1155 27.56 16.74 -39.73
C PHE A 1155 26.42 17.64 -39.21
N ARG A 1156 25.39 17.04 -38.61
CA ARG A 1156 24.76 17.62 -37.41
C ARG A 1156 24.01 16.57 -36.58
N GLY A 1157 24.55 16.23 -35.41
CA GLY A 1157 23.83 15.44 -34.40
C GLY A 1157 22.62 16.20 -33.86
N LYS A 1158 21.52 15.49 -33.65
CA LYS A 1158 20.26 15.99 -33.08
C LYS A 1158 19.75 14.99 -32.03
N GLY A 1159 18.93 15.46 -31.08
CA GLY A 1159 18.54 14.72 -29.88
C GLY A 1159 19.31 15.17 -28.63
N LYS A 1160 18.57 15.56 -27.59
CA LYS A 1160 19.01 15.93 -26.23
C LYS A 1160 17.88 15.55 -25.25
N ALA A 1161 18.08 15.47 -23.92
CA ALA A 1161 16.96 15.12 -23.03
C ALA A 1161 15.78 16.11 -23.14
N LEU A 1162 16.10 17.41 -23.10
CA LEU A 1162 15.14 18.48 -23.40
C LEU A 1162 14.65 18.49 -24.86
N SER A 1163 15.40 17.95 -25.82
CA SER A 1163 14.95 17.84 -27.23
C SER A 1163 14.29 16.50 -27.57
N ALA A 1164 14.31 15.49 -26.71
CA ALA A 1164 13.44 14.32 -26.82
C ALA A 1164 12.00 14.73 -26.49
N TRP A 1165 11.83 15.70 -25.61
CA TRP A 1165 10.57 16.38 -25.36
C TRP A 1165 10.10 17.21 -26.59
N TYR A 1166 10.97 18.01 -27.22
CA TYR A 1166 10.60 18.83 -28.40
C TYR A 1166 10.51 18.05 -29.73
N ASP A 1167 11.49 17.19 -30.03
CA ASP A 1167 11.67 16.49 -31.32
C ASP A 1167 11.07 15.07 -31.33
N GLY A 1168 10.73 14.50 -30.15
CA GLY A 1168 10.40 13.09 -29.96
C GLY A 1168 9.21 12.84 -29.01
N ARG A 1169 8.23 13.74 -29.02
CA ARG A 1169 7.12 13.81 -28.06
C ARG A 1169 6.40 12.48 -27.84
N ASP A 1170 6.17 11.68 -28.89
CA ASP A 1170 5.49 10.38 -28.79
C ASP A 1170 6.31 9.33 -28.03
N TRP A 1171 7.63 9.31 -28.23
CA TRP A 1171 8.54 8.47 -27.44
C TRP A 1171 8.60 8.93 -25.98
N PHE A 1172 8.64 10.25 -25.74
CA PHE A 1172 8.62 10.81 -24.39
C PHE A 1172 7.31 10.46 -23.64
N ASN A 1173 6.17 10.60 -24.32
CA ASN A 1173 4.86 10.22 -23.77
C ASN A 1173 4.76 8.70 -23.51
N SER A 1174 5.37 7.88 -24.39
CA SER A 1174 5.49 6.43 -24.19
C SER A 1174 6.35 6.09 -22.96
N LEU A 1175 7.45 6.82 -22.74
CA LEU A 1175 8.27 6.69 -21.53
C LEU A 1175 7.48 7.10 -20.27
N CYS A 1176 6.73 8.21 -20.30
CA CYS A 1176 5.84 8.61 -19.20
C CYS A 1176 4.82 7.52 -18.82
N LYS A 1177 4.26 6.81 -19.80
CA LYS A 1177 3.42 5.63 -19.57
C LYS A 1177 4.23 4.49 -18.94
N GLN A 1178 5.35 4.12 -19.56
CA GLN A 1178 6.18 2.99 -19.14
C GLN A 1178 6.68 3.11 -17.69
N VAL A 1179 7.06 4.31 -17.23
CA VAL A 1179 7.53 4.50 -15.84
C VAL A 1179 6.43 4.36 -14.78
N MET A 1180 5.15 4.57 -15.15
CA MET A 1180 4.01 4.33 -14.27
C MET A 1180 3.63 2.85 -14.16
N GLU A 1181 4.05 2.03 -15.13
CA GLU A 1181 3.77 0.58 -15.19
C GLU A 1181 4.81 -0.27 -14.45
N GLN A 1182 5.87 0.36 -13.94
CA GLN A 1182 6.88 -0.27 -13.09
C GLN A 1182 6.45 -0.25 -11.62
N ASP A 1183 6.44 -1.41 -10.97
CA ASP A 1183 6.10 -1.51 -9.55
C ASP A 1183 7.27 -1.10 -8.66
N TRP A 1184 7.19 0.13 -8.15
CA TRP A 1184 8.09 0.70 -7.15
C TRP A 1184 7.50 0.66 -5.73
N SER A 1185 6.43 -0.10 -5.50
CA SER A 1185 5.81 -0.26 -4.18
C SER A 1185 6.59 -1.21 -3.27
N TRP A 1186 6.10 -1.39 -2.04
CA TRP A 1186 6.66 -2.35 -1.08
C TRP A 1186 6.41 -3.83 -1.41
N ASN A 1187 5.62 -4.15 -2.45
CA ASN A 1187 5.34 -5.54 -2.88
C ASN A 1187 6.58 -6.42 -2.98
N ARG A 1188 7.68 -5.89 -3.55
CA ARG A 1188 8.96 -6.60 -3.66
C ARG A 1188 9.87 -6.40 -2.44
N PRO A 1189 10.20 -5.16 -2.00
CA PRO A 1189 11.06 -4.94 -0.84
C PRO A 1189 10.63 -5.67 0.44
N ALA A 1190 9.32 -5.77 0.72
CA ALA A 1190 8.84 -6.46 1.92
C ALA A 1190 9.22 -7.95 1.91
N LEU A 1191 9.24 -8.61 0.75
CA LEU A 1191 9.72 -9.99 0.62
C LEU A 1191 11.22 -10.08 0.93
N ASP A 1192 12.05 -9.20 0.38
CA ASP A 1192 13.50 -9.18 0.67
C ASP A 1192 13.80 -8.89 2.16
N TYR A 1193 12.96 -8.09 2.83
CA TYR A 1193 13.02 -7.90 4.30
C TYR A 1193 12.55 -9.13 5.09
N LEU A 1194 11.52 -9.86 4.65
CA LEU A 1194 11.13 -11.14 5.27
C LEU A 1194 12.28 -12.15 5.17
N GLU A 1195 12.92 -12.28 4.02
CA GLU A 1195 14.09 -13.16 3.85
C GLU A 1195 15.23 -12.76 4.81
N LEU A 1196 15.45 -11.46 5.06
CA LEU A 1196 16.41 -10.98 6.07
C LEU A 1196 16.00 -11.37 7.50
N TYR A 1197 14.71 -11.35 7.82
CA TYR A 1197 14.18 -11.79 9.12
C TYR A 1197 14.33 -13.30 9.32
N HIS A 1198 14.01 -14.12 8.30
CA HIS A 1198 14.24 -15.57 8.35
C HIS A 1198 15.73 -15.90 8.48
N ALA A 1199 16.59 -15.22 7.71
CA ALA A 1199 18.04 -15.36 7.81
C ALA A 1199 18.62 -14.88 9.15
N ALA A 1200 17.92 -14.02 9.90
CA ALA A 1200 18.29 -13.62 11.26
C ALA A 1200 17.86 -14.65 12.33
N ARG A 1201 16.77 -15.38 12.10
CA ARG A 1201 16.25 -16.43 13.00
C ARG A 1201 16.90 -17.81 12.79
N LYS A 1202 17.64 -17.99 11.69
CA LYS A 1202 18.38 -19.22 11.39
C LYS A 1202 19.48 -19.43 12.44
N LEU A 1203 19.35 -20.50 13.22
CA LEU A 1203 20.39 -20.97 14.13
C LEU A 1203 21.60 -21.47 13.32
N GLU A 1204 22.82 -21.17 13.80
CA GLU A 1204 24.09 -21.71 13.26
C GLU A 1204 24.37 -23.13 13.75
#